data_AF-A0A7Y0CSH7-F1
#
_entry.id   AF-A0A7Y0CSH7-F1
#
_cell.length_a   1.000
_cell.length_b   1.000
_cell.length_c   1.000
_cell.angle_alpha   90.00
_cell.angle_beta   90.00
_cell.angle_gamma   90.00
#
_symmetry.space_group_name_H-M   'P 1'
#
loop_
_entity.id
_entity.type
_entity.pdbx_description
1 polymer ?
#
loop_
_entity_poly.entity_id
_entity_poly.type
_entity_poly.pdbx_seq_one_letter_code
_entity_poly.pdbx_strand_id
1 'polypeptide(L)'
;MSAEPKYIPLGLPKTATMAERKAFTRFCNYLSNFGTAVIGSGLDHDSCTRGAGLGDLYNQPVLAAAAHTLIDLVDQGWTIMINKGGPWLLPPAGNGDRNAEKARVRRQEHIRRDEQLRKPSVRRFIEGMERPHQHGTEFVSVFSLMRDGRELAESLATATNATTVIQPYVQIVDDSTCTVTGFRLHDIWRYFRHTWANAYQTVPGRSMPILIRDAATKHHAVIGLAAISSPVVQIAQRDSWVGWETDTFLAAIEAEPTEKVARWLADRIQRQIDEIYVTDLIRAGVLEPTGNGANTADTVARLRADAERYRQKHHSNSIQGVRSIETDAWVQRAETDLFRSKRSAVLAEALEIAACLGRHLASHDTAVEGLTAALKEPKARAQIRRVIRRARGERVGTVVADLTVCGAIAPYNALAAGKLVGALAVSPRVLAAYREKYSRPSEIASAMAGRAIEREARLSFISTTSLYGSGSSQYNRLFWPQEVMGGRPTDRMGFFELGRSRSFGTSHFSGETVGALVRLARMHGSMVRVNSLFGEGVSPRLRKVRLGLAALGWPTNELLKHGRERIIYGVPLVENLREFSLGIDTEPEYLVDLNLGDADARVAAWWLERWGLRRAAQPSVQEAMIQHQLVRPVLHGARVQRPPLAEFM
;
A
#
# COMPACT_ATOMS: atom_id res chain seq x y z
N MET A 1 20.65 4.10 17.55
CA MET A 1 21.89 4.47 16.83
C MET A 1 21.51 5.31 15.61
N SER A 2 21.74 6.62 15.67
CA SER A 2 21.64 7.49 14.49
C SER A 2 22.81 7.16 13.58
N ALA A 3 22.53 6.60 12.39
CA ALA A 3 23.55 6.49 11.37
C ALA A 3 23.99 7.91 10.99
N GLU A 4 25.30 8.16 10.95
CA GLU A 4 25.84 9.42 10.43
C GLU A 4 25.26 9.71 9.03
N PRO A 5 25.01 10.98 8.68
CA PRO A 5 24.47 11.32 7.37
C PRO A 5 25.44 10.85 6.29
N LYS A 6 25.03 9.83 5.54
CA LYS A 6 25.84 9.26 4.46
C LYS A 6 25.84 10.24 3.29
N TYR A 7 26.97 10.91 3.09
CA TYR A 7 27.19 11.80 1.95
C TYR A 7 27.12 11.01 0.63
N ILE A 8 26.45 11.56 -0.38
CA ILE A 8 26.32 10.94 -1.70
C ILE A 8 27.17 11.73 -2.71
N PRO A 9 28.27 11.16 -3.23
CA PRO A 9 29.02 11.83 -4.29
C PRO A 9 28.20 11.83 -5.58
N LEU A 10 28.05 13.00 -6.21
CA LEU A 10 27.27 13.18 -7.43
C LEU A 10 28.17 13.03 -8.68
N GLY A 11 28.73 11.84 -8.89
CA GLY A 11 29.47 11.53 -10.10
C GLY A 11 28.55 11.22 -11.28
N LEU A 12 28.92 11.61 -12.51
CA LEU A 12 28.25 11.15 -13.72
C LEU A 12 28.92 9.88 -14.27
N PRO A 13 28.16 8.94 -14.88
CA PRO A 13 28.68 7.68 -15.41
C PRO A 13 29.75 7.93 -16.47
N LYS A 14 30.63 6.95 -16.73
CA LYS A 14 31.73 7.07 -17.72
C LYS A 14 31.23 7.44 -19.13
N THR A 15 30.01 7.05 -19.46
CA THR A 15 29.33 7.37 -20.73
C THR A 15 29.00 8.85 -20.91
N ALA A 16 29.02 9.65 -19.83
CA ALA A 16 28.77 11.08 -19.92
C ALA A 16 29.91 11.81 -20.65
N THR A 17 29.54 12.65 -21.61
CA THR A 17 30.47 13.47 -22.38
C THR A 17 31.13 14.55 -21.51
N MET A 18 32.27 15.10 -21.97
CA MET A 18 32.90 16.23 -21.27
C MET A 18 32.00 17.47 -21.19
N ALA A 19 31.17 17.70 -22.21
CA ALA A 19 30.19 18.78 -22.23
C ALA A 19 29.13 18.59 -21.14
N GLU A 20 28.55 17.38 -21.03
CA GLU A 20 27.58 17.05 -19.98
C GLU A 20 28.18 17.19 -18.58
N ARG A 21 29.43 16.76 -18.36
CA ARG A 21 30.12 16.93 -17.07
C ARG A 21 30.29 18.41 -16.69
N LYS A 22 30.74 19.25 -17.63
CA LYS A 22 30.91 20.69 -17.39
C LYS A 22 29.57 21.38 -17.12
N ALA A 23 28.53 21.01 -17.87
CA ALA A 23 27.18 21.51 -17.67
C ALA A 23 26.61 21.06 -16.31
N PHE A 24 26.82 19.82 -15.92
CA PHE A 24 26.37 19.28 -14.63
C PHE A 24 27.07 19.96 -13.44
N THR A 25 28.38 20.19 -13.49
CA THR A 25 29.07 20.94 -12.43
C THR A 25 28.53 22.37 -12.32
N ARG A 26 28.29 23.05 -13.45
CA ARG A 26 27.64 24.37 -13.45
C ARG A 26 26.24 24.30 -12.83
N PHE A 27 25.49 23.24 -13.11
CA PHE A 27 24.18 23.02 -12.53
C PHE A 27 24.22 22.83 -11.02
N CYS A 28 25.15 22.01 -10.52
CA CYS A 28 25.33 21.81 -9.09
C CYS A 28 25.68 23.11 -8.37
N ASN A 29 26.55 23.95 -8.95
CA ASN A 29 26.87 25.27 -8.41
C ASN A 29 25.66 26.22 -8.40
N TYR A 30 24.83 26.17 -9.45
CA TYR A 30 23.60 26.96 -9.52
C TYR A 30 22.63 26.58 -8.39
N LEU A 31 22.37 25.28 -8.21
CA LEU A 31 21.47 24.78 -7.17
C LEU A 31 22.04 24.92 -5.75
N SER A 32 23.36 24.88 -5.56
CA SER A 32 23.97 25.06 -4.22
C SER A 32 23.76 26.46 -3.64
N ASN A 33 23.43 27.45 -4.48
CA ASN A 33 23.16 28.81 -4.05
C ASN A 33 21.71 29.02 -3.59
N PHE A 34 20.85 28.00 -3.67
CA PHE A 34 19.46 28.12 -3.24
C PHE A 34 19.36 28.14 -1.71
N GLY A 35 18.85 29.25 -1.17
CA GLY A 35 18.56 29.39 0.25
C GLY A 35 17.29 28.65 0.67
N THR A 36 17.03 28.62 1.97
CA THR A 36 15.84 27.99 2.57
C THR A 36 14.51 28.60 2.11
N ALA A 37 14.52 29.85 1.63
CA ALA A 37 13.34 30.51 1.07
C ALA A 37 12.94 29.99 -0.31
N VAL A 38 13.91 29.49 -1.10
CA VAL A 38 13.70 28.96 -2.45
C VAL A 38 13.44 27.46 -2.41
N ILE A 39 14.15 26.75 -1.52
CA ILE A 39 13.99 25.31 -1.31
C ILE A 39 12.57 25.00 -0.82
N GLY A 40 11.87 24.13 -1.55
CA GLY A 40 10.50 23.71 -1.22
C GLY A 40 9.44 24.73 -1.61
N SER A 41 9.76 25.68 -2.48
CA SER A 41 8.78 26.55 -3.16
C SER A 41 8.04 25.84 -4.30
N GLY A 42 8.46 24.62 -4.68
CA GLY A 42 7.98 23.92 -5.86
C GLY A 42 8.80 24.31 -7.08
N LEU A 43 10.09 23.97 -7.06
CA LEU A 43 11.03 24.31 -8.13
C LEU A 43 10.54 23.86 -9.51
N ASP A 44 10.45 24.81 -10.43
CA ASP A 44 10.10 24.53 -11.82
C ASP A 44 11.31 24.02 -12.60
N HIS A 45 11.17 22.86 -13.24
CA HIS A 45 12.27 22.20 -13.92
C HIS A 45 12.81 23.04 -15.08
N ASP A 46 11.93 23.67 -15.84
CA ASP A 46 12.32 24.45 -17.01
C ASP A 46 13.03 25.75 -16.59
N SER A 47 12.53 26.40 -15.55
CA SER A 47 13.14 27.60 -15.00
C SER A 47 14.53 27.33 -14.41
N CYS A 48 14.71 26.24 -13.67
CA CYS A 48 16.02 25.85 -13.14
C CYS A 48 17.02 25.50 -14.27
N THR A 49 16.57 24.75 -15.27
CA THR A 49 17.44 24.33 -16.39
C THR A 49 17.83 25.51 -17.28
N ARG A 50 16.92 26.46 -17.53
CA ARG A 50 17.22 27.76 -18.18
C ARG A 50 18.16 28.63 -17.34
N GLY A 51 17.89 28.77 -16.05
CA GLY A 51 18.69 29.59 -15.13
C GLY A 51 20.15 29.16 -15.03
N ALA A 52 20.42 27.86 -15.18
CA ALA A 52 21.78 27.31 -15.23
C ALA A 52 22.38 27.20 -16.65
N GLY A 53 21.61 27.60 -17.69
CA GLY A 53 22.02 27.53 -19.09
C GLY A 53 22.39 26.12 -19.54
N LEU A 54 21.55 25.12 -19.28
CA LEU A 54 21.85 23.72 -19.66
C LEU A 54 21.63 23.40 -21.15
N GLY A 55 20.93 24.27 -21.88
CA GLY A 55 20.66 24.09 -23.30
C GLY A 55 19.72 22.90 -23.58
N ASP A 56 19.94 22.22 -24.72
CA ASP A 56 19.10 21.10 -25.13
C ASP A 56 19.38 19.82 -24.30
N LEU A 57 18.49 19.54 -23.36
CA LEU A 57 18.51 18.34 -22.53
C LEU A 57 17.97 17.10 -23.24
N TYR A 58 17.26 17.23 -24.37
CA TYR A 58 16.72 16.08 -25.08
C TYR A 58 17.85 15.19 -25.64
N ASN A 59 18.86 15.83 -26.23
CA ASN A 59 20.04 15.15 -26.78
C ASN A 59 21.14 14.83 -25.73
N GLN A 60 20.94 15.21 -24.47
CA GLN A 60 21.87 14.97 -23.36
C GLN A 60 21.21 14.13 -22.25
N PRO A 61 20.96 12.83 -22.47
CA PRO A 61 20.17 11.97 -21.58
C PRO A 61 20.77 11.78 -20.19
N VAL A 62 22.11 11.79 -20.07
CA VAL A 62 22.75 11.69 -18.76
C VAL A 62 22.55 12.98 -17.98
N LEU A 63 22.82 14.13 -18.61
CA LEU A 63 22.61 15.44 -17.99
C LEU A 63 21.14 15.66 -17.62
N ALA A 64 20.20 15.32 -18.49
CA ALA A 64 18.77 15.47 -18.24
C ALA A 64 18.31 14.66 -17.03
N ALA A 65 18.69 13.38 -16.97
CA ALA A 65 18.34 12.51 -15.85
C ALA A 65 18.94 13.02 -14.53
N ALA A 66 20.21 13.45 -14.56
CA ALA A 66 20.88 13.97 -13.37
C ALA A 66 20.28 15.31 -12.91
N ALA A 67 20.03 16.25 -13.83
CA ALA A 67 19.50 17.57 -13.53
C ALA A 67 18.09 17.51 -12.94
N HIS A 68 17.15 16.81 -13.60
CA HIS A 68 15.79 16.67 -13.09
C HIS A 68 15.74 15.95 -11.73
N THR A 69 16.57 14.92 -11.55
CA THR A 69 16.70 14.23 -10.25
C THR A 69 17.18 15.19 -9.15
N LEU A 70 18.15 16.07 -9.43
CA LEU A 70 18.61 17.06 -8.45
C LEU A 70 17.59 18.14 -8.15
N ILE A 71 16.85 18.63 -9.14
CA ILE A 71 15.79 19.63 -8.93
C ILE A 71 14.77 19.11 -7.93
N ASP A 72 14.25 17.89 -8.18
CA ASP A 72 13.32 17.22 -7.28
C ASP A 72 13.92 17.06 -5.88
N LEU A 73 15.15 16.56 -5.75
CA LEU A 73 15.77 16.34 -4.44
C LEU A 73 16.03 17.65 -3.69
N VAL A 74 16.52 18.70 -4.36
CA VAL A 74 16.76 20.01 -3.75
C VAL A 74 15.43 20.64 -3.31
N ASP A 75 14.37 20.56 -4.10
CA ASP A 75 13.03 21.01 -3.69
C ASP A 75 12.52 20.27 -2.44
N GLN A 76 12.96 19.02 -2.22
CA GLN A 76 12.66 18.24 -1.01
C GLN A 76 13.52 18.57 0.21
N GLY A 77 14.44 19.53 0.10
CA GLY A 77 15.32 19.97 1.17
C GLY A 77 16.68 19.25 1.20
N TRP A 78 17.04 18.49 0.16
CA TRP A 78 18.42 18.02 0.02
C TRP A 78 19.32 19.20 -0.34
N THR A 79 20.54 19.22 0.18
CA THR A 79 21.51 20.29 -0.08
C THR A 79 22.69 19.76 -0.87
N ILE A 80 23.26 20.62 -1.72
CA ILE A 80 24.44 20.31 -2.51
C ILE A 80 25.62 21.07 -1.90
N MET A 81 26.68 20.35 -1.54
CA MET A 81 27.96 20.92 -1.13
C MET A 81 28.99 20.72 -2.22
N ILE A 82 29.74 21.77 -2.55
CA ILE A 82 30.79 21.76 -3.57
C ILE A 82 32.15 21.73 -2.87
N ASN A 83 32.87 20.62 -3.01
CA ASN A 83 34.21 20.43 -2.42
C ASN A 83 35.26 20.21 -3.53
N LYS A 84 36.56 20.18 -3.16
CA LYS A 84 37.67 19.92 -4.10
C LYS A 84 37.52 18.62 -4.91
N GLY A 85 36.82 17.62 -4.35
CA GLY A 85 36.52 16.34 -5.00
C GLY A 85 35.23 16.30 -5.85
N GLY A 86 34.55 17.44 -6.04
CA GLY A 86 33.30 17.53 -6.78
C GLY A 86 32.06 17.74 -5.89
N PRO A 87 30.85 17.71 -6.49
CA PRO A 87 29.59 17.94 -5.79
C PRO A 87 29.16 16.73 -4.93
N TRP A 88 28.68 17.02 -3.73
CA TRP A 88 28.13 16.06 -2.77
C TRP A 88 26.69 16.43 -2.43
N LEU A 89 25.82 15.43 -2.34
CA LEU A 89 24.43 15.60 -1.94
C LEU A 89 24.23 15.16 -0.49
N LEU A 90 23.50 15.97 0.28
CA LEU A 90 23.17 15.73 1.67
C LEU A 90 21.66 15.61 1.85
N PRO A 91 21.19 14.62 2.62
CA PRO A 91 19.78 14.52 2.96
C PRO A 91 19.34 15.71 3.81
N PRO A 92 18.04 16.08 3.77
CA PRO A 92 17.50 17.12 4.64
C PRO A 92 17.76 16.77 6.10
N ALA A 93 18.21 17.76 6.89
CA ALA A 93 18.32 17.59 8.33
C ALA A 93 16.94 17.30 8.93
N GLY A 94 16.87 16.37 9.88
CA GLY A 94 15.65 16.13 10.64
C GLY A 94 15.30 17.39 11.44
N ASN A 95 14.31 18.15 10.98
CA ASN A 95 13.95 19.39 11.65
C ASN A 95 13.25 19.08 12.98
N GLY A 96 13.72 19.70 14.08
CA GLY A 96 13.10 19.56 15.40
C GLY A 96 11.66 20.12 15.46
N ASP A 97 11.32 21.02 14.53
CA ASP A 97 9.96 21.55 14.37
C ASP A 97 9.05 20.57 13.61
N ARG A 98 8.06 20.04 14.33
CA ARG A 98 7.04 19.11 13.82
C ARG A 98 6.16 19.74 12.72
N ASN A 99 5.89 21.03 12.78
CA ASN A 99 5.00 21.70 11.81
C ASN A 99 5.72 21.94 10.49
N ALA A 100 6.96 22.45 10.52
CA ALA A 100 7.80 22.55 9.33
C ALA A 100 7.98 21.19 8.64
N GLU A 101 8.23 20.11 9.40
CA GLU A 101 8.38 18.77 8.83
C GLU A 101 7.07 18.27 8.19
N LYS A 102 5.91 18.47 8.84
CA LYS A 102 4.61 18.14 8.24
C LYS A 102 4.36 18.91 6.94
N ALA A 103 4.71 20.20 6.90
CA ALA A 103 4.57 21.03 5.72
C ALA A 103 5.46 20.51 4.57
N ARG A 104 6.73 20.20 4.84
CA ARG A 104 7.66 19.60 3.88
C ARG A 104 7.12 18.29 3.31
N VAL A 105 6.66 17.39 4.17
CA VAL A 105 6.07 16.10 3.78
C VAL A 105 4.79 16.29 2.94
N ARG A 106 3.97 17.31 3.21
CA ARG A 106 2.80 17.63 2.36
C ARG A 106 3.21 18.10 0.98
N ARG A 107 4.19 19.02 0.88
CA ARG A 107 4.69 19.52 -0.41
C ARG A 107 5.22 18.39 -1.28
N GLN A 108 5.97 17.46 -0.68
CA GLN A 108 6.41 16.24 -1.35
C GLN A 108 5.27 15.46 -2.02
N GLU A 109 4.16 15.27 -1.29
CA GLU A 109 3.00 14.54 -1.82
C GLU A 109 2.22 15.36 -2.86
N HIS A 110 2.23 16.69 -2.72
CA HIS A 110 1.57 17.60 -3.66
C HIS A 110 2.17 17.53 -5.06
N ILE A 111 3.49 17.28 -5.23
CA ILE A 111 4.11 17.14 -6.56
C ILE A 111 3.30 16.17 -7.43
N ARG A 112 3.08 14.96 -6.93
CA ARG A 112 2.34 13.92 -7.66
C ARG A 112 0.85 14.18 -7.73
N ARG A 113 0.27 14.74 -6.65
CA ARG A 113 -1.14 15.06 -6.61
C ARG A 113 -1.47 16.12 -7.66
N ASP A 114 -0.68 17.18 -7.74
CA ASP A 114 -0.91 18.31 -8.63
C ASP A 114 -0.63 17.93 -10.08
N GLU A 115 0.40 17.11 -10.34
CA GLU A 115 0.60 16.46 -11.66
C GLU A 115 -0.68 15.70 -12.08
N GLN A 116 -1.28 14.93 -11.15
CA GLN A 116 -2.53 14.22 -11.42
C GLN A 116 -3.71 15.17 -11.64
N LEU A 117 -3.87 16.21 -10.82
CA LEU A 117 -4.98 17.16 -10.90
C LEU A 117 -4.90 18.07 -12.15
N ARG A 118 -3.71 18.27 -12.73
CA ARG A 118 -3.56 18.98 -14.01
C ARG A 118 -3.99 18.16 -15.22
N LYS A 119 -4.10 16.82 -15.10
CA LYS A 119 -4.48 15.96 -16.24
C LYS A 119 -5.86 16.35 -16.78
N PRO A 120 -6.02 16.54 -18.10
CA PRO A 120 -7.29 16.97 -18.68
C PRO A 120 -8.47 16.06 -18.33
N SER A 121 -8.25 14.74 -18.26
CA SER A 121 -9.29 13.77 -17.87
C SER A 121 -9.70 13.89 -16.41
N VAL A 122 -8.78 14.22 -15.51
CA VAL A 122 -9.06 14.42 -14.08
C VAL A 122 -9.78 15.74 -13.86
N ARG A 123 -9.39 16.81 -14.56
CA ARG A 123 -10.09 18.11 -14.51
C ARG A 123 -11.52 17.99 -15.03
N ARG A 124 -11.73 17.35 -16.18
CA ARG A 124 -13.07 17.09 -16.73
C ARG A 124 -13.94 16.28 -15.76
N PHE A 125 -13.36 15.29 -15.09
CA PHE A 125 -14.05 14.52 -14.05
C PHE A 125 -14.47 15.41 -12.86
N ILE A 126 -13.55 16.21 -12.30
CA ILE A 126 -13.84 17.12 -11.18
C ILE A 126 -14.92 18.13 -11.57
N GLU A 127 -14.78 18.76 -12.74
CA GLU A 127 -15.76 19.73 -13.25
C GLU A 127 -17.12 19.08 -13.49
N GLY A 128 -17.16 17.84 -13.97
CA GLY A 128 -18.39 17.07 -14.12
C GLY A 128 -19.10 16.83 -12.78
N MET A 129 -18.34 16.48 -11.73
CA MET A 129 -18.90 16.25 -10.39
C MET A 129 -19.40 17.54 -9.72
N GLU A 130 -18.75 18.68 -9.99
CA GLU A 130 -19.15 20.00 -9.44
C GLU A 130 -20.35 20.63 -10.16
N ARG A 131 -20.62 20.22 -11.41
CA ARG A 131 -21.77 20.69 -12.18
C ARG A 131 -23.07 20.12 -11.61
N PRO A 132 -24.11 20.95 -11.39
CA PRO A 132 -25.43 20.46 -11.03
C PRO A 132 -26.01 19.56 -12.13
N HIS A 133 -26.62 18.45 -11.74
CA HIS A 133 -27.47 17.63 -12.59
C HIS A 133 -28.81 17.35 -11.89
N GLN A 134 -29.83 17.01 -12.66
CA GLN A 134 -31.14 16.68 -12.11
C GLN A 134 -31.16 15.23 -11.62
N HIS A 135 -31.59 15.01 -10.38
CA HIS A 135 -31.86 13.69 -9.82
C HIS A 135 -33.21 13.71 -9.10
N GLY A 136 -34.19 12.99 -9.65
CA GLY A 136 -35.59 13.14 -9.24
C GLY A 136 -36.10 14.56 -9.52
N THR A 137 -36.59 15.22 -8.47
CA THR A 137 -37.15 16.59 -8.53
C THR A 137 -36.14 17.69 -8.19
N GLU A 138 -34.89 17.34 -7.87
CA GLU A 138 -33.89 18.29 -7.37
C GLU A 138 -32.66 18.37 -8.26
N PHE A 139 -32.02 19.54 -8.25
CA PHE A 139 -30.68 19.70 -8.78
C PHE A 139 -29.66 19.39 -7.69
N VAL A 140 -28.85 18.37 -7.92
CA VAL A 140 -27.79 17.93 -7.01
C VAL A 140 -26.43 18.07 -7.67
N SER A 141 -25.39 18.25 -6.86
CA SER A 141 -24.00 18.11 -7.30
C SER A 141 -23.19 17.44 -6.21
N VAL A 142 -21.88 17.24 -6.41
CA VAL A 142 -21.02 16.72 -5.34
C VAL A 142 -21.02 17.60 -4.09
N PHE A 143 -21.39 18.88 -4.21
CA PHE A 143 -21.53 19.79 -3.06
C PHE A 143 -22.73 19.45 -2.17
N SER A 144 -23.76 18.80 -2.71
CA SER A 144 -24.87 18.26 -1.92
C SER A 144 -24.40 17.21 -0.92
N LEU A 145 -23.24 16.58 -1.15
CA LEU A 145 -22.65 15.58 -0.26
C LEU A 145 -21.72 16.19 0.81
N MET A 146 -21.69 17.51 0.94
CA MET A 146 -20.90 18.25 1.93
C MET A 146 -21.83 18.81 3.01
N ARG A 147 -21.35 18.92 4.25
CA ARG A 147 -22.11 19.51 5.36
C ARG A 147 -21.74 20.98 5.51
N ASP A 148 -22.71 21.90 5.46
CA ASP A 148 -22.45 23.31 5.81
C ASP A 148 -22.05 23.39 7.29
N GLY A 149 -20.89 23.99 7.55
CA GLY A 149 -20.31 24.04 8.87
C GLY A 149 -21.04 24.97 9.84
N ARG A 150 -21.79 25.97 9.33
CA ARG A 150 -22.62 26.84 10.17
C ARG A 150 -23.81 26.06 10.71
N GLU A 151 -24.52 25.37 9.81
CA GLU A 151 -25.64 24.50 10.18
C GLU A 151 -25.21 23.43 11.17
N LEU A 152 -24.05 22.79 10.96
CA LEU A 152 -23.52 21.78 11.88
C LEU A 152 -23.19 22.36 13.25
N ALA A 153 -22.50 23.51 13.30
CA ALA A 153 -22.14 24.16 14.56
C ALA A 153 -23.38 24.57 15.37
N GLU A 154 -24.37 25.18 14.70
CA GLU A 154 -25.63 25.57 15.30
C GLU A 154 -26.44 24.37 15.80
N SER A 155 -26.54 23.32 14.98
CA SER A 155 -27.25 22.09 15.36
C SER A 155 -26.61 21.42 16.57
N LEU A 156 -25.27 21.37 16.66
CA LEU A 156 -24.56 20.80 17.80
C LEU A 156 -24.69 21.67 19.08
N ALA A 157 -24.82 22.99 18.93
CA ALA A 157 -24.98 23.90 20.06
C ALA A 157 -26.41 23.86 20.65
N THR A 158 -27.42 23.60 19.83
CA THR A 158 -28.84 23.69 20.21
C THR A 158 -29.50 22.34 20.50
N ALA A 159 -28.92 21.23 20.01
CA ALA A 159 -29.54 19.92 20.17
C ALA A 159 -29.53 19.42 21.62
N THR A 160 -30.70 18.96 22.08
CA THR A 160 -30.84 18.23 23.36
C THR A 160 -30.24 16.83 23.29
N ASN A 161 -30.26 16.21 22.10
CA ASN A 161 -29.64 14.93 21.83
C ASN A 161 -28.72 15.03 20.60
N ALA A 162 -27.41 15.13 20.81
CA ALA A 162 -26.47 15.27 19.72
C ALA A 162 -26.38 14.04 18.79
N THR A 163 -26.86 12.87 19.20
CA THR A 163 -26.89 11.66 18.35
C THR A 163 -27.86 11.77 17.17
N THR A 164 -28.78 12.74 17.19
CA THR A 164 -29.65 13.04 16.04
C THR A 164 -29.04 14.06 15.08
N VAL A 165 -27.98 14.77 15.51
CA VAL A 165 -27.31 15.80 14.70
C VAL A 165 -26.31 15.19 13.73
N ILE A 166 -25.66 14.10 14.15
CA ILE A 166 -24.72 13.33 13.34
C ILE A 166 -25.10 11.85 13.52
N GLN A 167 -25.46 11.18 12.42
CA GLN A 167 -25.83 9.78 12.37
C GLN A 167 -24.92 9.02 11.38
N PRO A 168 -23.68 8.70 11.81
CA PRO A 168 -22.72 8.01 10.97
C PRO A 168 -23.17 6.59 10.62
N TYR A 169 -22.99 6.19 9.37
CA TYR A 169 -23.08 4.81 8.93
C TYR A 169 -22.01 4.47 7.89
N VAL A 170 -21.66 3.18 7.82
CA VAL A 170 -20.73 2.64 6.83
C VAL A 170 -21.46 2.36 5.53
N GLN A 171 -20.93 2.90 4.43
CA GLN A 171 -21.33 2.55 3.07
C GLN A 171 -20.14 1.96 2.30
N ILE A 172 -20.24 0.68 1.93
CA ILE A 172 -19.26 0.03 1.07
C ILE A 172 -19.38 0.61 -0.35
N VAL A 173 -18.24 0.92 -0.96
CA VAL A 173 -18.19 1.43 -2.33
C VAL A 173 -18.04 0.26 -3.30
N ASP A 174 -19.11 0.02 -4.05
CA ASP A 174 -19.22 -0.95 -5.14
C ASP A 174 -19.54 -0.23 -6.47
N ASP A 175 -19.94 -1.00 -7.48
CA ASP A 175 -20.28 -0.48 -8.82
C ASP A 175 -21.68 0.16 -8.89
N SER A 176 -22.41 0.25 -7.77
CA SER A 176 -23.74 0.84 -7.73
C SER A 176 -23.73 2.38 -7.78
N THR A 177 -24.92 2.94 -8.02
CA THR A 177 -25.18 4.37 -7.97
C THR A 177 -25.78 4.76 -6.63
N CYS A 178 -25.37 5.90 -6.09
CA CYS A 178 -25.97 6.50 -4.92
C CYS A 178 -27.45 6.80 -5.18
N THR A 179 -28.33 6.18 -4.41
CA THR A 179 -29.78 6.38 -4.51
C THR A 179 -30.22 7.84 -4.29
N VAL A 180 -29.45 8.59 -3.51
CA VAL A 180 -29.77 9.96 -3.09
C VAL A 180 -29.29 11.03 -4.09
N THR A 181 -28.24 10.76 -4.87
CA THR A 181 -27.66 11.76 -5.80
C THR A 181 -27.48 11.28 -7.24
N GLY A 182 -27.65 9.99 -7.52
CA GLY A 182 -27.44 9.40 -8.84
C GLY A 182 -25.98 9.21 -9.26
N PHE A 183 -25.01 9.73 -8.51
CA PHE A 183 -23.59 9.50 -8.79
C PHE A 183 -23.18 8.05 -8.51
N ARG A 184 -22.25 7.50 -9.30
CA ARG A 184 -21.59 6.24 -8.96
C ARG A 184 -20.87 6.37 -7.63
N LEU A 185 -20.96 5.36 -6.76
CA LEU A 185 -20.31 5.42 -5.44
C LEU A 185 -18.78 5.59 -5.57
N HIS A 186 -18.20 4.93 -6.57
CA HIS A 186 -16.78 5.07 -6.91
C HIS A 186 -16.40 6.51 -7.28
N ASP A 187 -17.26 7.26 -7.97
CA ASP A 187 -16.99 8.65 -8.36
C ASP A 187 -17.09 9.60 -7.16
N ILE A 188 -18.06 9.37 -6.25
CA ILE A 188 -18.13 10.10 -4.97
C ILE A 188 -16.83 9.90 -4.19
N TRP A 189 -16.45 8.64 -3.97
CA TRP A 189 -15.23 8.32 -3.22
C TRP A 189 -13.99 8.93 -3.88
N ARG A 190 -13.88 8.83 -5.21
CA ARG A 190 -12.76 9.38 -5.99
C ARG A 190 -12.68 10.91 -5.91
N TYR A 191 -13.81 11.62 -5.98
CA TYR A 191 -13.82 13.08 -5.86
C TYR A 191 -13.27 13.51 -4.50
N PHE A 192 -13.82 12.99 -3.40
CA PHE A 192 -13.34 13.34 -2.06
C PHE A 192 -11.90 12.89 -1.84
N ARG A 193 -11.47 11.78 -2.44
CA ARG A 193 -10.07 11.33 -2.37
C ARG A 193 -9.10 12.33 -3.00
N HIS A 194 -9.52 13.10 -4.00
CA HIS A 194 -8.69 14.15 -4.62
C HIS A 194 -8.43 15.36 -3.70
N THR A 195 -9.13 15.49 -2.57
CA THR A 195 -8.90 16.56 -1.58
C THR A 195 -7.66 16.32 -0.70
N TRP A 196 -7.12 15.10 -0.67
CA TRP A 196 -6.03 14.73 0.22
C TRP A 196 -4.65 15.09 -0.35
N ALA A 197 -3.64 15.13 0.52
CA ALA A 197 -2.29 15.55 0.15
C ALA A 197 -1.62 14.63 -0.88
N ASN A 198 -1.84 13.31 -0.78
CA ASN A 198 -1.23 12.32 -1.66
C ASN A 198 -2.08 12.01 -2.89
N ALA A 199 -1.42 11.76 -4.03
CA ALA A 199 -2.09 11.38 -5.27
C ALA A 199 -2.96 10.12 -5.10
N TYR A 200 -4.07 10.06 -5.84
CA TYR A 200 -4.92 8.88 -5.91
C TYR A 200 -4.27 7.83 -6.83
N GLN A 201 -4.07 6.61 -6.32
CA GLN A 201 -3.59 5.48 -7.10
C GLN A 201 -4.37 4.22 -6.71
N THR A 202 -4.66 3.39 -7.69
CA THR A 202 -5.24 2.06 -7.47
C THR A 202 -4.18 1.15 -6.86
N VAL A 203 -4.52 0.47 -5.77
CA VAL A 203 -3.65 -0.52 -5.14
C VAL A 203 -3.86 -1.87 -5.85
N PRO A 204 -2.80 -2.52 -6.37
CA PRO A 204 -2.93 -3.86 -6.94
C PRO A 204 -3.41 -4.88 -5.91
N GLY A 205 -4.26 -5.83 -6.33
CA GLY A 205 -4.81 -6.89 -5.47
C GLY A 205 -6.17 -6.53 -4.90
N ARG A 206 -6.46 -7.00 -3.67
CA ARG A 206 -7.68 -6.68 -2.92
C ARG A 206 -7.71 -5.17 -2.60
N SER A 207 -8.81 -4.49 -2.90
CA SER A 207 -9.12 -3.12 -2.50
C SER A 207 -10.63 -2.92 -2.31
N MET A 208 -11.02 -2.37 -1.17
CA MET A 208 -12.41 -2.08 -0.80
C MET A 208 -12.51 -0.65 -0.28
N PRO A 209 -12.93 0.30 -1.14
CA PRO A 209 -13.20 1.67 -0.72
C PRO A 209 -14.48 1.72 0.12
N ILE A 210 -14.50 2.66 1.08
CA ILE A 210 -15.58 2.81 2.07
C ILE A 210 -15.86 4.31 2.24
N LEU A 211 -17.14 4.65 2.26
CA LEU A 211 -17.65 5.96 2.64
C LEU A 211 -18.23 5.86 4.06
N ILE A 212 -17.90 6.83 4.92
CA ILE A 212 -18.64 7.07 6.16
C ILE A 212 -19.57 8.23 5.89
N ARG A 213 -20.88 8.00 6.05
CA ARG A 213 -21.95 8.91 5.63
C ARG A 213 -22.75 9.37 6.85
N ASP A 214 -23.31 10.58 6.78
CA ASP A 214 -24.16 11.15 7.83
C ASP A 214 -25.63 11.11 7.44
N ALA A 215 -26.39 10.15 7.97
CA ALA A 215 -27.83 10.02 7.73
C ALA A 215 -28.66 11.16 8.32
N ALA A 216 -28.10 12.02 9.19
CA ALA A 216 -28.81 13.18 9.74
C ALA A 216 -29.06 14.28 8.71
N THR A 217 -28.45 14.18 7.52
CA THR A 217 -28.59 15.16 6.45
C THR A 217 -29.33 14.60 5.25
N LYS A 218 -30.11 15.48 4.58
CA LYS A 218 -30.93 15.14 3.41
C LYS A 218 -30.21 14.31 2.35
N HIS A 219 -28.99 14.72 1.99
CA HIS A 219 -28.21 14.05 0.94
C HIS A 219 -27.13 13.10 1.48
N HIS A 220 -27.22 12.75 2.76
CA HIS A 220 -26.32 11.85 3.46
C HIS A 220 -24.85 12.28 3.32
N ALA A 221 -24.51 13.48 3.80
CA ALA A 221 -23.20 14.10 3.67
C ALA A 221 -22.05 13.14 4.02
N VAL A 222 -20.92 13.26 3.33
CA VAL A 222 -19.75 12.43 3.59
C VAL A 222 -19.05 12.93 4.86
N ILE A 223 -18.88 12.05 5.84
CA ILE A 223 -18.09 12.32 7.06
C ILE A 223 -16.61 12.06 6.76
N GLY A 224 -16.33 10.98 6.04
CA GLY A 224 -14.96 10.59 5.75
C GLY A 224 -14.85 9.41 4.80
N LEU A 225 -13.61 9.08 4.48
CA LEU A 225 -13.24 8.00 3.58
C LEU A 225 -12.37 7.00 4.32
N ALA A 226 -12.61 5.72 4.06
CA ALA A 226 -11.69 4.64 4.35
C ALA A 226 -11.43 3.78 3.11
N ALA A 227 -10.34 3.00 3.11
CA ALA A 227 -10.17 1.89 2.18
C ALA A 227 -9.25 0.82 2.75
N ILE A 228 -9.74 -0.41 2.73
CA ILE A 228 -8.97 -1.60 3.06
C ILE A 228 -8.37 -2.16 1.77
N SER A 229 -7.05 -2.29 1.71
CA SER A 229 -6.36 -2.85 0.56
C SER A 229 -5.34 -3.92 0.96
N SER A 230 -4.82 -4.63 -0.03
CA SER A 230 -3.77 -5.63 0.18
C SER A 230 -2.59 -5.00 0.94
N PRO A 231 -2.03 -5.70 1.94
CA PRO A 231 -1.05 -5.13 2.82
C PRO A 231 0.29 -4.95 2.11
N VAL A 232 1.04 -3.93 2.51
CA VAL A 232 2.46 -3.85 2.16
C VAL A 232 3.17 -5.04 2.82
N VAL A 233 3.76 -5.88 1.98
CA VAL A 233 4.51 -7.06 2.41
C VAL A 233 5.87 -6.58 2.95
N GLN A 234 6.40 -7.25 3.98
CA GLN A 234 7.71 -6.98 4.59
C GLN A 234 7.81 -5.68 5.41
N ILE A 235 6.86 -5.44 6.31
CA ILE A 235 7.02 -4.41 7.34
C ILE A 235 7.57 -5.08 8.60
N ALA A 236 8.90 -5.12 8.71
CA ALA A 236 9.60 -5.85 9.78
C ALA A 236 9.05 -5.55 11.18
N GLN A 237 8.80 -4.28 11.51
CA GLN A 237 8.28 -3.88 12.83
C GLN A 237 6.90 -4.50 13.13
N ARG A 238 5.98 -4.48 12.15
CA ARG A 238 4.67 -5.15 12.28
C ARG A 238 4.88 -6.64 12.44
N ASP A 239 5.71 -7.23 11.59
CA ASP A 239 5.86 -8.67 11.52
C ASP A 239 6.48 -9.25 12.80
N SER A 240 7.44 -8.54 13.39
CA SER A 240 8.01 -8.85 14.70
C SER A 240 7.00 -8.64 15.83
N TRP A 241 6.20 -7.57 15.79
CA TRP A 241 5.17 -7.32 16.81
C TRP A 241 4.11 -8.41 16.87
N VAL A 242 3.67 -8.91 15.70
CA VAL A 242 2.73 -10.04 15.65
C VAL A 242 3.40 -11.38 16.02
N GLY A 243 4.74 -11.45 15.94
CA GLY A 243 5.49 -12.67 16.23
C GLY A 243 5.47 -13.71 15.09
N TRP A 244 5.05 -13.31 13.88
CA TRP A 244 5.08 -14.19 12.69
C TRP A 244 6.31 -13.96 11.80
N GLU A 245 7.20 -13.03 12.17
CA GLU A 245 8.47 -12.87 11.48
C GLU A 245 9.20 -14.22 11.48
N THR A 246 9.77 -14.60 10.33
CA THR A 246 10.16 -15.98 10.06
C THR A 246 11.17 -16.50 11.09
N ASP A 247 12.17 -15.71 11.45
CA ASP A 247 13.22 -16.11 12.37
C ASP A 247 12.73 -16.08 13.81
N THR A 248 11.89 -15.10 14.13
CA THR A 248 11.21 -14.98 15.43
C THR A 248 10.31 -16.20 15.69
N PHE A 249 9.51 -16.61 14.71
CA PHE A 249 8.64 -17.77 14.82
C PHE A 249 9.44 -19.08 14.83
N LEU A 250 10.50 -19.17 14.01
CA LEU A 250 11.40 -20.33 14.02
C LEU A 250 12.05 -20.53 15.41
N ALA A 251 12.51 -19.45 16.04
CA ALA A 251 13.06 -19.51 17.39
C ALA A 251 12.00 -19.93 18.44
N ALA A 252 10.75 -19.48 18.28
CA ALA A 252 9.66 -19.86 19.17
C ALA A 252 9.34 -21.37 19.08
N ILE A 253 9.28 -21.95 17.87
CA ILE A 253 9.04 -23.39 17.70
C ILE A 253 10.25 -24.26 18.10
N GLU A 254 11.46 -23.70 18.08
CA GLU A 254 12.67 -24.34 18.62
C GLU A 254 12.65 -24.40 20.14
N ALA A 255 12.18 -23.34 20.79
CA ALA A 255 12.02 -23.30 22.24
C ALA A 255 10.87 -24.21 22.72
N GLU A 256 9.76 -24.23 22.00
CA GLU A 256 8.55 -24.96 22.36
C GLU A 256 7.93 -25.66 21.14
N PRO A 257 8.45 -26.85 20.75
CA PRO A 257 7.89 -27.63 19.65
C PRO A 257 6.55 -28.25 20.08
N THR A 258 5.53 -28.09 19.24
CA THR A 258 4.18 -28.63 19.52
C THR A 258 3.72 -29.55 18.40
N GLU A 259 2.86 -30.50 18.74
CA GLU A 259 2.27 -31.43 17.77
C GLU A 259 1.46 -30.67 16.71
N LYS A 260 0.76 -29.61 17.13
CA LYS A 260 -0.01 -28.74 16.24
C LYS A 260 0.87 -28.13 15.14
N VAL A 261 2.05 -27.61 15.50
CA VAL A 261 3.00 -27.04 14.54
C VAL A 261 3.60 -28.11 13.64
N ALA A 262 3.92 -29.30 14.18
CA ALA A 262 4.46 -30.40 13.38
C ALA A 262 3.46 -30.87 12.30
N ARG A 263 2.20 -31.07 12.68
CA ARG A 263 1.10 -31.41 11.75
C ARG A 263 0.85 -30.29 10.74
N TRP A 264 0.86 -29.04 11.19
CA TRP A 264 0.75 -27.88 10.30
C TRP A 264 1.88 -27.86 9.25
N LEU A 265 3.14 -28.09 9.62
CA LEU A 265 4.25 -28.14 8.66
C LEU A 265 4.03 -29.24 7.61
N ALA A 266 3.67 -30.45 8.04
CA ALA A 266 3.43 -31.58 7.14
C ALA A 266 2.29 -31.28 6.14
N ASP A 267 1.15 -30.82 6.65
CA ASP A 267 -0.02 -30.48 5.82
C ASP A 267 0.28 -29.29 4.88
N ARG A 268 1.06 -28.30 5.31
CA ARG A 268 1.48 -27.19 4.43
C ARG A 268 2.38 -27.64 3.29
N ILE A 269 3.27 -28.61 3.52
CA ILE A 269 4.11 -29.18 2.45
C ILE A 269 3.24 -29.93 1.45
N GLN A 270 2.32 -30.77 1.94
CA GLN A 270 1.42 -31.55 1.09
C GLN A 270 0.53 -30.65 0.24
N ARG A 271 -0.13 -29.65 0.86
CA ARG A 271 -0.96 -28.67 0.13
C ARG A 271 -0.18 -27.91 -0.95
N GLN A 272 1.10 -27.62 -0.73
CA GLN A 272 1.93 -26.93 -1.74
C GLN A 272 2.22 -27.79 -2.98
N ILE A 273 2.16 -29.11 -2.85
CA ILE A 273 2.29 -30.07 -3.95
C ILE A 273 0.93 -30.21 -4.66
N ASP A 274 -0.15 -30.41 -3.89
CA ASP A 274 -1.49 -30.70 -4.42
C ASP A 274 -2.16 -29.49 -5.10
N GLU A 275 -1.75 -28.26 -4.76
CA GLU A 275 -2.24 -27.02 -5.39
C GLU A 275 -1.51 -26.70 -6.72
N ILE A 276 -0.71 -27.62 -7.27
CA ILE A 276 -0.04 -27.45 -8.55
C ILE A 276 -0.70 -28.30 -9.63
N TYR A 277 -1.14 -27.67 -10.71
CA TYR A 277 -1.52 -28.40 -11.92
C TYR A 277 -0.29 -29.13 -12.47
N VAL A 278 -0.40 -30.42 -12.80
CA VAL A 278 0.75 -31.25 -13.23
C VAL A 278 0.55 -31.94 -14.58
N THR A 279 -0.66 -31.94 -15.13
CA THR A 279 -1.01 -32.74 -16.31
C THR A 279 -0.13 -32.42 -17.53
N ASP A 280 0.19 -31.16 -17.79
CA ASP A 280 1.07 -30.75 -18.89
C ASP A 280 2.55 -31.06 -18.61
N LEU A 281 2.95 -31.14 -17.33
CA LEU A 281 4.30 -31.52 -16.91
C LEU A 281 4.51 -33.03 -17.08
N ILE A 282 3.50 -33.84 -16.76
CA ILE A 282 3.49 -35.30 -17.00
C ILE A 282 3.53 -35.58 -18.50
N ARG A 283 2.65 -34.94 -19.27
CA ARG A 283 2.60 -35.10 -20.75
C ARG A 283 3.94 -34.74 -21.41
N ALA A 284 4.65 -33.76 -20.86
CA ALA A 284 5.94 -33.33 -21.36
C ALA A 284 7.14 -34.16 -20.83
N GLY A 285 6.89 -35.22 -20.04
CA GLY A 285 7.94 -36.06 -19.45
C GLY A 285 8.80 -35.35 -18.40
N VAL A 286 8.34 -34.21 -17.86
CA VAL A 286 9.02 -33.52 -16.76
C VAL A 286 8.80 -34.29 -15.45
N LEU A 287 7.57 -34.80 -15.27
CA LEU A 287 7.14 -35.64 -14.17
C LEU A 287 6.82 -37.05 -14.67
N GLU A 288 7.14 -38.06 -13.88
CA GLU A 288 6.74 -39.45 -14.14
C GLU A 288 5.29 -39.70 -13.67
N PRO A 289 4.48 -40.52 -14.38
CA PRO A 289 3.08 -40.79 -14.00
C PRO A 289 2.92 -41.49 -12.64
N THR A 290 3.86 -42.38 -12.29
CA THR A 290 3.93 -43.05 -10.99
C THR A 290 4.91 -42.29 -10.11
N GLY A 291 4.38 -41.34 -9.33
CA GLY A 291 5.14 -40.33 -8.59
C GLY A 291 6.13 -40.81 -7.51
N ASN A 292 6.59 -42.07 -7.51
CA ASN A 292 7.53 -42.61 -6.52
C ASN A 292 8.63 -43.54 -7.11
N GLY A 293 8.82 -43.60 -8.43
CA GLY A 293 9.78 -44.54 -9.05
C GLY A 293 11.19 -44.00 -9.37
N ALA A 294 11.36 -42.68 -9.47
CA ALA A 294 12.62 -42.08 -9.89
C ALA A 294 13.14 -41.11 -8.83
N ASN A 295 14.40 -41.27 -8.45
CA ASN A 295 15.19 -40.39 -7.58
C ASN A 295 14.64 -38.94 -7.53
N THR A 296 14.12 -38.52 -6.37
CA THR A 296 13.53 -37.18 -6.18
C THR A 296 14.47 -36.07 -6.65
N ALA A 297 15.78 -36.26 -6.52
CA ALA A 297 16.78 -35.30 -6.99
C ALA A 297 16.70 -35.08 -8.51
N ASP A 298 16.51 -36.14 -9.30
CA ASP A 298 16.43 -36.05 -10.77
C ASP A 298 15.14 -35.34 -11.20
N THR A 299 14.02 -35.65 -10.54
CA THR A 299 12.74 -34.97 -10.78
C THR A 299 12.84 -33.46 -10.47
N VAL A 300 13.47 -33.11 -9.34
CA VAL A 300 13.73 -31.70 -8.97
C VAL A 300 14.63 -31.01 -10.00
N ALA A 301 15.66 -31.69 -10.51
CA ALA A 301 16.54 -31.15 -11.55
C ALA A 301 15.79 -30.86 -12.86
N ARG A 302 14.95 -31.80 -13.33
CA ARG A 302 14.10 -31.61 -14.52
C ARG A 302 13.14 -30.43 -14.36
N LEU A 303 12.47 -30.33 -13.22
CA LEU A 303 11.56 -29.23 -12.91
C LEU A 303 12.27 -27.86 -12.88
N ARG A 304 13.47 -27.78 -12.30
CA ARG A 304 14.27 -26.55 -12.30
C ARG A 304 14.69 -26.14 -13.71
N ALA A 305 15.04 -27.10 -14.57
CA ALA A 305 15.37 -26.85 -15.97
C ALA A 305 14.15 -26.36 -16.77
N ASP A 306 12.97 -26.99 -16.57
CA ASP A 306 11.71 -26.54 -17.19
C ASP A 306 11.35 -25.12 -16.76
N ALA A 307 11.50 -24.80 -15.46
CA ALA A 307 11.24 -23.47 -14.93
C ALA A 307 12.09 -22.38 -15.61
N GLU A 308 13.40 -22.60 -15.77
CA GLU A 308 14.29 -21.65 -16.43
C GLU A 308 13.98 -21.50 -17.93
N ARG A 309 13.71 -22.62 -18.62
CA ARG A 309 13.33 -22.61 -20.05
C ARG A 309 12.10 -21.74 -20.31
N TYR A 310 11.04 -21.92 -19.52
CA TYR A 310 9.80 -21.16 -19.71
C TYR A 310 9.88 -19.73 -19.19
N ARG A 311 10.76 -19.46 -18.20
CA ARG A 311 11.10 -18.09 -17.82
C ARG A 311 11.70 -17.33 -19.00
N GLN A 312 12.63 -17.92 -19.74
CA GLN A 312 13.25 -17.28 -20.91
C GLN A 312 12.22 -17.03 -22.02
N LYS A 313 11.37 -18.03 -22.34
CA LYS A 313 10.29 -17.88 -23.32
C LYS A 313 9.30 -16.76 -22.99
N HIS A 314 8.91 -16.63 -21.71
CA HIS A 314 8.04 -15.55 -21.27
C HIS A 314 8.66 -14.16 -21.53
N HIS A 315 9.97 -14.02 -21.36
CA HIS A 315 10.65 -12.75 -21.62
C HIS A 315 10.80 -12.43 -23.12
N SER A 316 10.82 -13.44 -24.00
CA SER A 316 10.92 -13.26 -25.45
C SER A 316 9.57 -13.02 -26.15
N ASN A 317 8.46 -13.49 -25.59
CA ASN A 317 7.15 -13.46 -26.25
C ASN A 317 6.37 -12.13 -26.08
N SER A 318 5.49 -11.84 -27.06
CA SER A 318 4.56 -10.71 -27.04
C SER A 318 3.41 -10.93 -26.05
N ILE A 319 3.09 -9.90 -25.26
CA ILE A 319 2.13 -9.93 -24.14
C ILE A 319 0.66 -10.07 -24.60
N GLN A 320 0.38 -9.80 -25.88
CA GLN A 320 -0.99 -9.57 -26.37
C GLN A 320 -1.87 -10.83 -26.29
N GLY A 321 -1.31 -12.03 -26.51
CA GLY A 321 -2.05 -13.30 -26.45
C GLY A 321 -2.37 -13.82 -25.05
N VAL A 322 -1.67 -13.33 -24.00
CA VAL A 322 -1.95 -13.75 -22.60
C VAL A 322 -3.13 -12.98 -22.02
N ARG A 323 -3.40 -11.76 -22.52
CA ARG A 323 -4.51 -10.92 -22.05
C ARG A 323 -5.88 -11.33 -22.59
N SER A 324 -5.93 -12.14 -23.65
CA SER A 324 -7.17 -12.60 -24.27
C SER A 324 -7.71 -13.90 -23.70
N ILE A 325 -6.98 -14.54 -22.76
CA ILE A 325 -7.44 -15.76 -22.10
C ILE A 325 -8.58 -15.38 -21.14
N GLU A 326 -9.69 -16.11 -21.22
CA GLU A 326 -10.83 -15.93 -20.30
C GLU A 326 -10.38 -16.09 -18.85
N THR A 327 -11.04 -15.35 -17.94
CA THR A 327 -10.53 -15.19 -16.58
C THR A 327 -10.52 -16.52 -15.81
N ASP A 328 -11.47 -17.39 -16.10
CA ASP A 328 -11.76 -18.69 -15.49
C ASP A 328 -11.23 -19.90 -16.28
N ALA A 329 -10.57 -19.69 -17.42
CA ALA A 329 -9.87 -20.74 -18.17
C ALA A 329 -8.56 -21.18 -17.46
N TRP A 330 -8.68 -21.72 -16.24
CA TRP A 330 -7.58 -21.95 -15.31
C TRP A 330 -6.50 -22.87 -15.87
N VAL A 331 -6.88 -23.93 -16.58
CA VAL A 331 -5.94 -24.84 -17.24
C VAL A 331 -5.12 -24.11 -18.31
N GLN A 332 -5.78 -23.34 -19.18
CA GLN A 332 -5.10 -22.57 -20.22
C GLN A 332 -4.15 -21.53 -19.61
N ARG A 333 -4.56 -20.86 -18.52
CA ARG A 333 -3.69 -19.94 -17.77
C ARG A 333 -2.49 -20.67 -17.15
N ALA A 334 -2.71 -21.85 -16.57
CA ALA A 334 -1.66 -22.68 -15.97
C ALA A 334 -0.57 -23.06 -16.98
N GLU A 335 -0.95 -23.33 -18.22
CA GLU A 335 -0.07 -23.75 -19.31
C GLU A 335 0.69 -22.59 -19.98
N THR A 336 0.38 -21.33 -19.65
CA THR A 336 1.16 -20.18 -20.14
C THR A 336 2.62 -20.21 -19.68
N ASP A 337 3.54 -19.63 -20.46
CA ASP A 337 4.97 -19.61 -20.14
C ASP A 337 5.27 -19.08 -18.73
N LEU A 338 4.54 -18.04 -18.27
CA LEU A 338 4.69 -17.48 -16.93
C LEU A 338 4.33 -18.49 -15.83
N PHE A 339 3.14 -19.08 -15.93
CA PHE A 339 2.61 -19.95 -14.88
C PHE A 339 3.26 -21.32 -14.92
N ARG A 340 3.62 -21.85 -16.08
CA ARG A 340 4.44 -23.07 -16.18
C ARG A 340 5.80 -22.90 -15.48
N SER A 341 6.51 -21.81 -15.79
CA SER A 341 7.77 -21.47 -15.10
C SER A 341 7.61 -21.42 -13.57
N LYS A 342 6.55 -20.75 -13.10
CA LYS A 342 6.24 -20.65 -11.67
C LYS A 342 5.89 -22.00 -11.05
N ARG A 343 5.00 -22.79 -11.67
CA ARG A 343 4.57 -24.12 -11.20
C ARG A 343 5.76 -25.07 -11.09
N SER A 344 6.59 -25.16 -12.13
CA SER A 344 7.77 -26.04 -12.13
C SER A 344 8.78 -25.65 -11.05
N ALA A 345 9.04 -24.35 -10.85
CA ALA A 345 9.93 -23.87 -9.79
C ALA A 345 9.39 -24.18 -8.38
N VAL A 346 8.09 -23.91 -8.18
CA VAL A 346 7.40 -24.10 -6.90
C VAL A 346 7.29 -25.58 -6.53
N LEU A 347 7.00 -26.45 -7.51
CA LEU A 347 6.90 -27.89 -7.30
C LEU A 347 8.26 -28.52 -7.00
N ALA A 348 9.32 -28.10 -7.72
CA ALA A 348 10.70 -28.52 -7.42
C ALA A 348 11.08 -28.23 -5.96
N GLU A 349 10.78 -27.01 -5.49
CA GLU A 349 11.05 -26.62 -4.11
C GLU A 349 10.20 -27.43 -3.12
N ALA A 350 8.92 -27.64 -3.39
CA ALA A 350 8.03 -28.40 -2.51
C ALA A 350 8.45 -29.87 -2.38
N LEU A 351 8.84 -30.54 -3.48
CA LEU A 351 9.33 -31.92 -3.46
C LEU A 351 10.69 -32.05 -2.73
N GLU A 352 11.59 -31.08 -2.91
CA GLU A 352 12.87 -31.05 -2.19
C GLU A 352 12.65 -30.89 -0.68
N ILE A 353 11.72 -30.02 -0.27
CA ILE A 353 11.31 -29.85 1.12
C ILE A 353 10.69 -31.14 1.66
N ALA A 354 9.75 -31.74 0.93
CA ALA A 354 9.06 -32.96 1.32
C ALA A 354 10.02 -34.13 1.55
N ALA A 355 10.98 -34.35 0.64
CA ALA A 355 11.99 -35.38 0.81
C ALA A 355 12.91 -35.11 2.02
N CYS A 356 13.28 -33.84 2.24
CA CYS A 356 14.16 -33.46 3.34
C CYS A 356 13.48 -33.53 4.72
N LEU A 357 12.21 -33.16 4.82
CA LEU A 357 11.47 -33.10 6.09
C LEU A 357 10.68 -34.39 6.37
N GLY A 358 10.22 -35.09 5.33
CA GLY A 358 9.48 -36.34 5.46
C GLY A 358 10.26 -37.43 6.20
N ARG A 359 11.59 -37.50 6.02
CA ARG A 359 12.48 -38.41 6.77
C ARG A 359 12.53 -38.14 8.28
N HIS A 360 12.00 -37.02 8.76
CA HIS A 360 11.87 -36.72 10.19
C HIS A 360 10.40 -36.78 10.62
N LEU A 361 9.52 -36.10 9.88
CA LEU A 361 8.11 -35.94 10.26
C LEU A 361 7.29 -37.24 10.13
N ALA A 362 7.74 -38.22 9.34
CA ALA A 362 7.04 -39.50 9.15
C ALA A 362 7.75 -40.71 9.80
N SER A 363 8.94 -40.51 10.36
CA SER A 363 9.84 -41.60 10.81
C SER A 363 9.95 -41.75 12.33
N HIS A 364 9.32 -40.87 13.09
CA HIS A 364 9.36 -40.86 14.55
C HIS A 364 7.98 -41.25 15.11
N ASP A 365 7.97 -41.81 16.33
CA ASP A 365 6.77 -42.28 17.00
C ASP A 365 5.77 -41.13 17.26
N THR A 366 6.28 -39.93 17.55
CA THR A 366 5.47 -38.73 17.71
C THR A 366 5.89 -37.60 16.75
N ALA A 367 4.91 -36.78 16.34
CA ALA A 367 5.16 -35.64 15.47
C ALA A 367 6.07 -34.58 16.14
N VAL A 368 6.05 -34.47 17.47
CA VAL A 368 6.88 -33.54 18.25
C VAL A 368 8.35 -33.95 18.22
N GLU A 369 8.64 -35.24 18.39
CA GLU A 369 10.01 -35.77 18.29
C GLU A 369 10.58 -35.57 16.88
N GLY A 370 9.78 -35.87 15.85
CA GLY A 370 10.15 -35.63 14.45
C GLY A 370 10.47 -34.16 14.18
N LEU A 371 9.64 -33.23 14.67
CA LEU A 371 9.90 -31.79 14.55
C LEU A 371 11.18 -31.38 15.30
N THR A 372 11.35 -31.85 16.53
CA THR A 372 12.52 -31.55 17.36
C THR A 372 13.82 -32.02 16.69
N ALA A 373 13.81 -33.24 16.13
CA ALA A 373 14.95 -33.78 15.38
C ALA A 373 15.25 -32.94 14.13
N ALA A 374 14.21 -32.55 13.37
CA ALA A 374 14.35 -31.71 12.18
C ALA A 374 14.92 -30.31 12.50
N LEU A 375 14.55 -29.72 13.63
CA LEU A 375 15.04 -28.40 14.06
C LEU A 375 16.53 -28.42 14.46
N LYS A 376 17.03 -29.56 14.98
CA LYS A 376 18.45 -29.74 15.32
C LYS A 376 19.35 -29.90 14.09
N GLU A 377 18.83 -30.43 12.99
CA GLU A 377 19.61 -30.62 11.77
C GLU A 377 19.64 -29.34 10.90
N PRO A 378 20.81 -28.75 10.59
CA PRO A 378 20.89 -27.48 9.86
C PRO A 378 20.16 -27.45 8.51
N LYS A 379 20.21 -28.58 7.77
CA LYS A 379 19.56 -28.69 6.46
C LYS A 379 18.03 -28.70 6.59
N ALA A 380 17.49 -29.51 7.51
CA ALA A 380 16.05 -29.58 7.75
C ALA A 380 15.51 -28.27 8.34
N ARG A 381 16.23 -27.68 9.31
CA ARG A 381 15.95 -26.34 9.86
C ARG A 381 15.83 -25.27 8.77
N ALA A 382 16.74 -25.27 7.79
CA ALA A 382 16.68 -24.34 6.67
C ALA A 382 15.42 -24.56 5.79
N GLN A 383 14.96 -25.80 5.62
CA GLN A 383 13.71 -26.09 4.91
C GLN A 383 12.48 -25.66 5.71
N ILE A 384 12.45 -25.87 7.03
CA ILE A 384 11.37 -25.37 7.91
C ILE A 384 11.26 -23.84 7.79
N ARG A 385 12.40 -23.13 7.83
CA ARG A 385 12.46 -21.68 7.62
C ARG A 385 11.83 -21.26 6.28
N ARG A 386 12.05 -22.03 5.20
CA ARG A 386 11.43 -21.78 3.88
C ARG A 386 9.93 -22.01 3.91
N VAL A 387 9.45 -23.09 4.53
CA VAL A 387 8.00 -23.39 4.68
C VAL A 387 7.31 -22.26 5.43
N ILE A 388 7.86 -21.80 6.57
CA ILE A 388 7.33 -20.67 7.35
C ILE A 388 7.25 -19.41 6.48
N ARG A 389 8.36 -19.06 5.81
CA ARG A 389 8.41 -17.88 4.93
C ARG A 389 7.34 -17.93 3.84
N ARG A 390 7.11 -19.10 3.24
CA ARG A 390 6.11 -19.30 2.20
C ARG A 390 4.69 -19.24 2.74
N ALA A 391 4.41 -19.93 3.86
CA ALA A 391 3.11 -19.90 4.52
C ALA A 391 2.71 -18.46 4.88
N ARG A 392 3.65 -17.69 5.42
CA ARG A 392 3.47 -16.27 5.68
C ARG A 392 3.21 -15.47 4.40
N GLY A 393 3.98 -15.67 3.34
CA GLY A 393 3.81 -14.96 2.07
C GLY A 393 2.43 -15.18 1.43
N GLU A 394 1.89 -16.40 1.54
CA GLU A 394 0.58 -16.77 1.02
C GLU A 394 -0.58 -16.26 1.91
N ARG A 395 -0.48 -16.46 3.24
CA ARG A 395 -1.56 -16.09 4.18
C ARG A 395 -1.62 -14.60 4.46
N VAL A 396 -0.50 -13.93 4.74
CA VAL A 396 -0.50 -12.49 5.11
C VAL A 396 -1.11 -11.64 4.01
N GLY A 397 -0.93 -11.97 2.73
CA GLY A 397 -1.56 -11.24 1.62
C GLY A 397 -3.09 -11.38 1.54
N THR A 398 -3.70 -12.22 2.38
CA THR A 398 -5.12 -12.59 2.30
C THR A 398 -5.89 -12.32 3.60
N VAL A 399 -5.29 -12.64 4.76
CA VAL A 399 -5.94 -12.45 6.09
C VAL A 399 -5.53 -11.16 6.79
N VAL A 400 -4.50 -10.47 6.27
CA VAL A 400 -4.08 -9.16 6.74
C VAL A 400 -4.42 -8.14 5.66
N ALA A 401 -4.80 -6.94 6.06
CA ALA A 401 -5.01 -5.84 5.15
C ALA A 401 -4.39 -4.53 5.67
N ASP A 402 -4.17 -3.59 4.77
CA ASP A 402 -3.78 -2.23 5.12
C ASP A 402 -4.96 -1.27 4.97
N LEU A 403 -5.19 -0.46 6.00
CA LEU A 403 -6.04 0.72 5.93
C LEU A 403 -5.30 1.83 5.17
N THR A 404 -5.33 1.73 3.85
CA THR A 404 -4.60 2.61 2.91
C THR A 404 -5.14 4.03 2.81
N VAL A 405 -6.38 4.21 3.22
CA VAL A 405 -7.13 5.47 3.21
C VAL A 405 -7.89 5.51 4.52
N CYS A 406 -7.75 6.59 5.29
CA CYS A 406 -8.55 6.84 6.49
C CYS A 406 -8.46 8.32 6.86
N GLY A 407 -9.60 9.00 6.84
CA GLY A 407 -9.67 10.39 7.27
C GLY A 407 -11.06 10.95 7.13
N ALA A 408 -11.39 11.88 8.02
CA ALA A 408 -12.59 12.69 7.89
C ALA A 408 -12.34 13.87 6.94
N ILE A 409 -13.42 14.32 6.31
CA ILE A 409 -13.43 15.55 5.50
C ILE A 409 -13.96 16.72 6.34
N ALA A 410 -13.77 17.94 5.83
CA ALA A 410 -14.39 19.12 6.41
C ALA A 410 -15.93 19.01 6.36
N PRO A 411 -16.66 19.55 7.36
CA PRO A 411 -16.19 20.13 8.62
C PRO A 411 -15.92 19.08 9.74
N TYR A 412 -16.27 17.81 9.53
CA TYR A 412 -16.18 16.74 10.55
C TYR A 412 -14.77 16.47 11.06
N ASN A 413 -13.74 16.76 10.25
CA ASN A 413 -12.35 16.66 10.67
C ASN A 413 -12.03 17.51 11.91
N ALA A 414 -12.69 18.67 12.09
CA ALA A 414 -12.55 19.53 13.26
C ALA A 414 -13.07 18.87 14.55
N LEU A 415 -14.08 17.99 14.42
CA LEU A 415 -14.66 17.19 15.50
C LEU A 415 -13.85 15.91 15.81
N ALA A 416 -12.65 15.77 15.26
CA ALA A 416 -11.86 14.54 15.34
C ALA A 416 -12.56 13.31 14.75
N ALA A 417 -13.44 13.48 13.75
CA ALA A 417 -14.12 12.35 13.08
C ALA A 417 -13.16 11.43 12.33
N GLY A 418 -11.88 11.79 12.16
CA GLY A 418 -10.86 10.83 11.70
C GLY A 418 -10.71 9.61 12.63
N LYS A 419 -11.07 9.76 13.91
CA LYS A 419 -11.14 8.65 14.88
C LYS A 419 -12.35 7.75 14.66
N LEU A 420 -13.51 8.36 14.42
CA LEU A 420 -14.73 7.66 14.02
C LEU A 420 -14.49 6.83 12.76
N VAL A 421 -13.91 7.44 11.72
CA VAL A 421 -13.57 6.75 10.47
C VAL A 421 -12.62 5.57 10.72
N GLY A 422 -11.60 5.75 11.56
CA GLY A 422 -10.66 4.67 11.91
C GLY A 422 -11.32 3.51 12.65
N ALA A 423 -12.24 3.78 13.58
CA ALA A 423 -12.98 2.74 14.30
C ALA A 423 -13.99 2.03 13.39
N LEU A 424 -14.80 2.77 12.62
CA LEU A 424 -15.78 2.20 11.69
C LEU A 424 -15.13 1.43 10.55
N ALA A 425 -13.91 1.79 10.14
CA ALA A 425 -13.15 1.06 9.12
C ALA A 425 -12.79 -0.38 9.53
N VAL A 426 -12.93 -0.75 10.81
CA VAL A 426 -12.70 -2.11 11.31
C VAL A 426 -13.94 -2.68 12.01
N SER A 427 -15.11 -2.09 11.75
CA SER A 427 -16.39 -2.53 12.30
C SER A 427 -16.83 -3.90 11.76
N PRO A 428 -17.72 -4.62 12.48
CA PRO A 428 -18.38 -5.84 12.01
C PRO A 428 -18.86 -5.77 10.56
N ARG A 429 -19.57 -4.70 10.19
CA ARG A 429 -20.10 -4.48 8.84
C ARG A 429 -19.00 -4.45 7.78
N VAL A 430 -17.87 -3.81 8.06
CA VAL A 430 -16.74 -3.75 7.12
C VAL A 430 -16.06 -5.11 6.99
N LEU A 431 -15.87 -5.83 8.09
CA LEU A 431 -15.25 -7.16 8.06
C LEU A 431 -16.12 -8.18 7.31
N ALA A 432 -17.44 -8.15 7.55
CA ALA A 432 -18.40 -8.97 6.82
C ALA A 432 -18.40 -8.66 5.32
N ALA A 433 -18.46 -7.38 4.94
CA ALA A 433 -18.40 -6.98 3.53
C ALA A 433 -17.07 -7.34 2.85
N TYR A 434 -15.95 -7.26 3.58
CA TYR A 434 -14.66 -7.69 3.04
C TYR A 434 -14.66 -9.20 2.75
N ARG A 435 -15.16 -10.00 3.70
CA ARG A 435 -15.27 -11.46 3.54
C ARG A 435 -16.12 -11.78 2.31
N GLU A 436 -17.32 -11.22 2.22
CA GLU A 436 -18.23 -11.44 1.10
C GLU A 436 -17.59 -11.07 -0.25
N LYS A 437 -16.96 -9.88 -0.34
CA LYS A 437 -16.31 -9.40 -1.57
C LYS A 437 -15.18 -10.32 -2.06
N TYR A 438 -14.49 -11.00 -1.15
CA TYR A 438 -13.30 -11.80 -1.47
C TYR A 438 -13.48 -13.30 -1.32
N SER A 439 -14.68 -13.77 -0.97
CA SER A 439 -15.07 -15.18 -1.07
C SER A 439 -15.33 -15.56 -2.53
N ARG A 440 -14.23 -15.59 -3.29
CA ARG A 440 -14.18 -15.90 -4.72
C ARG A 440 -12.82 -16.46 -5.12
N PRO A 441 -12.70 -17.15 -6.27
CA PRO A 441 -11.43 -17.72 -6.73
C PRO A 441 -10.32 -16.66 -6.85
N SER A 442 -9.14 -16.98 -6.32
CA SER A 442 -7.92 -16.17 -6.46
C SER A 442 -7.27 -16.46 -7.80
N GLU A 443 -7.08 -15.44 -8.65
CA GLU A 443 -6.55 -15.62 -10.00
C GLU A 443 -5.19 -16.34 -10.05
N ILE A 444 -4.23 -15.91 -9.22
CA ILE A 444 -2.88 -16.50 -9.22
C ILE A 444 -2.92 -17.93 -8.69
N ALA A 445 -3.62 -18.16 -7.58
CA ALA A 445 -3.70 -19.50 -7.00
C ALA A 445 -4.43 -20.47 -7.94
N SER A 446 -5.50 -20.01 -8.58
CA SER A 446 -6.28 -20.82 -9.51
C SER A 446 -5.50 -21.14 -10.79
N ALA A 447 -4.73 -20.19 -11.31
CA ALA A 447 -3.82 -20.43 -12.44
C ALA A 447 -2.63 -21.33 -12.08
N MET A 448 -2.17 -21.36 -10.82
CA MET A 448 -1.17 -22.34 -10.37
C MET A 448 -1.77 -23.76 -10.26
N ALA A 449 -3.01 -23.86 -9.81
CA ALA A 449 -3.70 -25.13 -9.57
C ALA A 449 -4.42 -25.70 -10.81
N GLY A 450 -4.63 -24.90 -11.86
CA GLY A 450 -5.44 -25.30 -13.02
C GLY A 450 -6.92 -25.48 -12.71
N ARG A 451 -7.38 -25.02 -11.54
CA ARG A 451 -8.76 -25.09 -11.03
C ARG A 451 -9.03 -23.91 -10.11
N ALA A 452 -10.30 -23.61 -9.84
CA ALA A 452 -10.66 -22.55 -8.90
C ALA A 452 -10.11 -22.82 -7.49
N ILE A 453 -9.38 -21.86 -6.92
CA ILE A 453 -8.88 -21.87 -5.54
C ILE A 453 -9.35 -20.60 -4.84
N GLU A 454 -10.24 -20.75 -3.87
CA GLU A 454 -10.57 -19.66 -2.94
C GLU A 454 -9.49 -19.55 -1.86
N ARG A 455 -9.13 -18.32 -1.49
CA ARG A 455 -8.20 -18.04 -0.40
C ARG A 455 -8.95 -17.39 0.74
N GLU A 456 -8.54 -17.70 1.97
CA GLU A 456 -9.09 -17.13 3.19
C GLU A 456 -9.32 -15.61 3.06
N ALA A 457 -10.51 -15.16 3.47
CA ALA A 457 -10.94 -13.78 3.36
C ALA A 457 -11.33 -13.19 4.73
N ARG A 458 -11.41 -14.02 5.78
CA ARG A 458 -11.60 -13.60 7.16
C ARG A 458 -10.36 -12.85 7.64
N LEU A 459 -10.48 -11.54 7.80
CA LEU A 459 -9.38 -10.69 8.26
C LEU A 459 -9.10 -10.95 9.74
N SER A 460 -7.82 -11.04 10.09
CA SER A 460 -7.32 -11.16 11.47
C SER A 460 -6.63 -9.91 11.96
N PHE A 461 -6.12 -9.08 11.04
CA PHE A 461 -5.34 -7.90 11.35
C PHE A 461 -5.49 -6.82 10.28
N ILE A 462 -5.59 -5.57 10.74
CA ILE A 462 -5.51 -4.41 9.85
C ILE A 462 -4.34 -3.53 10.30
N SER A 463 -3.35 -3.35 9.42
CA SER A 463 -2.26 -2.38 9.63
C SER A 463 -2.50 -1.07 8.90
N THR A 464 -1.73 -0.04 9.26
CA THR A 464 -1.66 1.21 8.50
C THR A 464 -0.31 1.86 8.72
N THR A 465 0.13 2.67 7.75
CA THR A 465 1.27 3.56 7.92
C THR A 465 0.80 5.00 7.90
N SER A 466 1.22 5.80 8.87
CA SER A 466 0.87 7.23 8.90
C SER A 466 1.55 7.98 7.76
N LEU A 467 1.01 9.15 7.41
CA LEU A 467 1.69 10.07 6.50
C LEU A 467 2.90 10.76 7.17
N TYR A 468 2.77 11.06 8.47
CA TYR A 468 3.77 11.82 9.25
C TYR A 468 4.36 10.99 10.38
N GLY A 469 5.67 11.11 10.62
CA GLY A 469 6.38 10.48 11.73
C GLY A 469 6.16 11.17 13.09
N SER A 470 5.67 12.41 13.11
CA SER A 470 5.42 13.18 14.35
C SER A 470 4.07 12.88 15.04
N GLY A 471 3.29 11.94 14.50
CA GLY A 471 2.00 11.50 15.04
C GLY A 471 0.87 11.49 14.01
N SER A 472 -0.13 10.63 14.23
CA SER A 472 -1.38 10.57 13.46
C SER A 472 -2.57 10.92 14.34
N SER A 473 -3.35 11.95 13.98
CA SER A 473 -4.54 12.33 14.72
C SER A 473 -5.65 11.28 14.66
N GLN A 474 -5.68 10.48 13.59
CA GLN A 474 -6.65 9.40 13.40
C GLN A 474 -6.38 8.25 14.38
N TYR A 475 -5.15 7.72 14.40
CA TYR A 475 -4.85 6.47 15.09
C TYR A 475 -4.31 6.64 16.52
N ASN A 476 -3.69 7.79 16.83
CA ASN A 476 -3.12 8.00 18.16
C ASN A 476 -4.18 7.90 19.25
N ARG A 477 -3.94 7.03 20.24
CA ARG A 477 -4.83 6.80 21.40
C ARG A 477 -6.25 6.37 21.00
N LEU A 478 -6.41 5.78 19.82
CA LEU A 478 -7.69 5.29 19.35
C LEU A 478 -7.93 3.87 19.88
N PHE A 479 -8.54 3.78 21.06
CA PHE A 479 -8.94 2.53 21.73
C PHE A 479 -10.36 2.65 22.24
N TRP A 480 -11.21 1.65 22.00
CA TRP A 480 -12.59 1.57 22.49
C TRP A 480 -12.79 0.31 23.35
N PRO A 481 -13.79 0.30 24.26
CA PRO A 481 -14.25 -0.93 24.89
C PRO A 481 -14.71 -1.93 23.82
N GLN A 482 -14.33 -3.21 23.92
CA GLN A 482 -14.70 -4.20 22.90
C GLN A 482 -16.21 -4.38 22.77
N GLU A 483 -16.97 -4.20 23.86
CA GLU A 483 -18.44 -4.22 23.88
C GLU A 483 -19.10 -3.26 22.86
N VAL A 484 -18.42 -2.17 22.48
CA VAL A 484 -18.91 -1.23 21.44
C VAL A 484 -19.09 -1.95 20.09
N MET A 485 -18.32 -3.02 19.87
CA MET A 485 -18.40 -3.88 18.69
C MET A 485 -18.77 -5.33 19.04
N GLY A 486 -19.40 -5.55 20.21
CA GLY A 486 -19.92 -6.87 20.62
C GLY A 486 -18.89 -7.85 21.19
N GLY A 487 -17.67 -7.39 21.49
CA GLY A 487 -16.66 -8.20 22.20
C GLY A 487 -16.81 -8.13 23.73
N ARG A 488 -15.75 -8.52 24.46
CA ARG A 488 -15.80 -8.69 25.92
C ARG A 488 -15.88 -7.34 26.67
N PRO A 489 -16.76 -7.17 27.69
CA PRO A 489 -16.97 -5.87 28.36
C PRO A 489 -15.76 -5.27 29.08
N THR A 490 -14.85 -6.10 29.60
CA THR A 490 -13.71 -5.64 30.40
C THR A 490 -12.49 -5.22 29.58
N ASP A 491 -12.47 -5.60 28.30
CA ASP A 491 -11.29 -5.44 27.46
C ASP A 491 -11.45 -4.27 26.49
N ARG A 492 -10.32 -3.72 26.07
CA ARG A 492 -10.27 -2.69 25.02
C ARG A 492 -9.60 -3.23 23.78
N MET A 493 -10.01 -2.72 22.63
CA MET A 493 -9.32 -2.92 21.36
C MET A 493 -9.08 -1.59 20.66
N GLY A 494 -8.18 -1.57 19.68
CA GLY A 494 -7.86 -0.35 18.97
C GLY A 494 -6.52 -0.40 18.25
N PHE A 495 -6.02 0.78 17.88
CA PHE A 495 -4.79 0.93 17.11
C PHE A 495 -3.57 0.99 18.04
N PHE A 496 -2.75 -0.05 17.97
CA PHE A 496 -1.44 -0.11 18.62
C PHE A 496 -0.38 0.56 17.74
N GLU A 497 0.54 1.33 18.34
CA GLU A 497 1.75 1.79 17.65
C GLU A 497 2.77 0.65 17.62
N LEU A 498 3.07 0.14 16.43
CA LEU A 498 3.93 -1.03 16.24
C LEU A 498 5.41 -0.66 16.03
N GLY A 499 5.68 0.62 15.82
CA GLY A 499 7.02 1.15 15.57
C GLY A 499 7.05 2.16 14.42
N ARG A 500 8.26 2.41 13.89
CA ARG A 500 8.48 3.38 12.81
C ARG A 500 9.22 2.78 11.62
N SER A 501 8.77 3.10 10.41
CA SER A 501 9.47 2.72 9.18
C SER A 501 10.36 3.84 8.67
N ARG A 502 11.59 3.48 8.29
CA ARG A 502 12.46 4.28 7.41
C ARG A 502 11.91 4.11 6.00
N SER A 503 11.12 5.07 5.57
CA SER A 503 10.18 4.85 4.48
C SER A 503 10.86 5.03 3.12
N PHE A 504 10.55 4.13 2.17
CA PHE A 504 11.13 4.08 0.82
C PHE A 504 10.06 4.32 -0.23
N GLY A 505 10.40 5.03 -1.30
CA GLY A 505 9.47 5.23 -2.40
C GLY A 505 9.96 6.21 -3.44
N THR A 506 9.06 6.58 -4.34
CA THR A 506 9.37 7.45 -5.48
C THR A 506 8.61 8.78 -5.41
N SER A 507 7.90 9.07 -4.30
CA SER A 507 6.98 10.20 -4.16
C SER A 507 7.61 11.57 -4.45
N HIS A 508 8.91 11.72 -4.18
CA HIS A 508 9.68 12.94 -4.45
C HIS A 508 10.11 13.09 -5.92
N PHE A 509 9.93 12.08 -6.77
CA PHE A 509 10.29 12.17 -8.18
C PHE A 509 9.08 12.51 -9.05
N SER A 510 9.18 13.63 -9.77
CA SER A 510 8.22 14.16 -10.74
C SER A 510 8.09 13.26 -11.98
N GLY A 511 7.12 13.56 -12.86
CA GLY A 511 6.92 12.83 -14.11
C GLY A 511 8.12 13.00 -15.05
N GLU A 512 8.66 14.22 -15.11
CA GLU A 512 9.81 14.66 -15.89
C GLU A 512 11.06 13.86 -15.50
N THR A 513 11.36 13.79 -14.20
CA THR A 513 12.48 12.98 -13.68
C THR A 513 12.33 11.51 -14.01
N VAL A 514 11.14 10.94 -13.80
CA VAL A 514 10.90 9.53 -14.13
C VAL A 514 11.03 9.27 -15.62
N GLY A 515 10.56 10.17 -16.48
CA GLY A 515 10.72 10.10 -17.92
C GLY A 515 12.20 10.11 -18.34
N ALA A 516 12.99 11.03 -17.78
CA ALA A 516 14.42 11.14 -18.06
C ALA A 516 15.20 9.90 -17.58
N LEU A 517 14.93 9.40 -16.37
CA LEU A 517 15.52 8.18 -15.82
C LEU A 517 15.21 6.93 -16.68
N VAL A 518 13.96 6.82 -17.16
CA VAL A 518 13.56 5.72 -18.07
C VAL A 518 14.26 5.84 -19.42
N ARG A 519 14.38 7.05 -19.97
CA ARG A 519 15.10 7.31 -21.22
C ARG A 519 16.57 6.85 -21.12
N LEU A 520 17.25 7.26 -20.05
CA LEU A 520 18.64 6.87 -19.80
C LEU A 520 18.80 5.35 -19.63
N ALA A 521 17.93 4.70 -18.84
CA ALA A 521 18.00 3.26 -18.61
C ALA A 521 17.86 2.44 -19.91
N ARG A 522 17.01 2.89 -20.85
CA ARG A 522 16.84 2.24 -22.16
C ARG A 522 18.10 2.30 -23.02
N MET A 523 18.83 3.42 -22.99
CA MET A 523 20.05 3.59 -23.77
C MET A 523 21.22 2.73 -23.22
N HIS A 524 21.23 2.47 -21.91
CA HIS A 524 22.25 1.66 -21.24
C HIS A 524 22.01 0.13 -21.35
N GLY A 525 21.22 -0.34 -22.33
CA GLY A 525 21.06 -1.76 -22.61
C GLY A 525 20.25 -2.54 -21.55
N SER A 526 19.53 -1.86 -20.65
CA SER A 526 18.58 -2.52 -19.75
C SER A 526 17.40 -3.05 -20.57
N MET A 527 17.54 -4.25 -21.14
CA MET A 527 16.49 -4.98 -21.88
C MET A 527 15.30 -5.40 -21.00
N VAL A 528 15.33 -5.10 -19.70
CA VAL A 528 14.21 -5.37 -18.79
C VAL A 528 13.01 -4.52 -19.21
N ARG A 529 12.15 -5.08 -20.06
CA ARG A 529 10.80 -4.60 -20.29
C ARG A 529 10.03 -4.76 -18.97
N VAL A 530 10.03 -3.72 -18.15
CA VAL A 530 9.16 -3.65 -16.97
C VAL A 530 7.72 -3.56 -17.47
N ASN A 531 7.08 -4.71 -17.63
CA ASN A 531 5.69 -4.77 -18.04
C ASN A 531 4.78 -4.44 -16.85
N SER A 532 3.53 -4.10 -17.17
CA SER A 532 2.47 -3.86 -16.17
C SER A 532 1.55 -5.08 -16.05
N LEU A 533 2.09 -6.29 -16.31
CA LEU A 533 1.35 -7.53 -16.14
C LEU A 533 1.20 -7.86 -14.66
N PHE A 534 -0.01 -8.30 -14.29
CA PHE A 534 -0.30 -8.73 -12.93
C PHE A 534 0.51 -10.00 -12.60
N GLY A 535 1.20 -10.00 -11.45
CA GLY A 535 2.01 -11.13 -10.99
C GLY A 535 3.51 -11.07 -11.32
N GLU A 536 4.04 -9.99 -11.90
CA GLU A 536 5.48 -9.79 -12.18
C GLU A 536 6.30 -9.15 -11.04
N GLY A 537 5.67 -8.74 -9.94
CA GLY A 537 6.35 -8.15 -8.77
C GLY A 537 5.97 -6.70 -8.47
N VAL A 538 6.71 -6.08 -7.55
CA VAL A 538 6.35 -4.79 -6.92
C VAL A 538 6.46 -3.60 -7.90
N SER A 539 5.55 -2.62 -7.76
CA SER A 539 5.42 -1.33 -8.48
C SER A 539 6.32 -1.13 -9.73
N PRO A 540 5.74 -1.11 -10.95
CA PRO A 540 6.49 -0.82 -12.19
C PRO A 540 7.27 0.50 -12.16
N ARG A 541 6.73 1.56 -11.53
CA ARG A 541 7.42 2.86 -11.42
C ARG A 541 8.66 2.77 -10.55
N LEU A 542 8.60 2.06 -9.41
CA LEU A 542 9.76 1.84 -8.55
C LEU A 542 10.86 1.08 -9.29
N ARG A 543 10.52 0.02 -10.03
CA ARG A 543 11.48 -0.74 -10.86
C ARG A 543 12.15 0.17 -11.91
N LYS A 544 11.37 1.00 -12.61
CA LYS A 544 11.88 1.97 -13.60
C LYS A 544 12.83 3.00 -12.99
N VAL A 545 12.48 3.60 -11.86
CA VAL A 545 13.34 4.57 -11.16
C VAL A 545 14.63 3.92 -10.69
N ARG A 546 14.55 2.69 -10.12
CA ARG A 546 15.75 1.94 -9.70
C ARG A 546 16.72 1.73 -10.87
N LEU A 547 16.23 1.32 -12.03
CA LEU A 547 17.05 1.13 -13.23
C LEU A 547 17.72 2.44 -13.69
N GLY A 548 16.97 3.55 -13.72
CA GLY A 548 17.51 4.84 -14.13
C GLY A 548 18.57 5.41 -13.18
N LEU A 549 18.34 5.32 -11.86
CA LEU A 549 19.32 5.76 -10.86
C LEU A 549 20.59 4.89 -10.90
N ALA A 550 20.45 3.59 -11.14
CA ALA A 550 21.58 2.70 -11.36
C ALA A 550 22.36 3.08 -12.63
N ALA A 551 21.67 3.46 -13.72
CA ALA A 551 22.32 3.93 -14.95
C ALA A 551 23.08 5.25 -14.75
N LEU A 552 22.64 6.13 -13.85
CA LEU A 552 23.39 7.31 -13.41
C LEU A 552 24.62 6.97 -12.54
N GLY A 553 24.76 5.73 -12.08
CA GLY A 553 25.78 5.34 -11.11
C GLY A 553 25.54 5.87 -9.70
N TRP A 554 24.32 6.32 -9.39
CA TRP A 554 23.97 6.89 -8.08
C TRP A 554 23.44 5.83 -7.11
N PRO A 555 23.64 6.00 -5.79
CA PRO A 555 23.23 5.01 -4.79
C PRO A 555 21.70 4.95 -4.67
N THR A 556 21.12 4.06 -5.47
CA THR A 556 19.67 3.93 -5.65
C THR A 556 18.92 3.76 -4.32
N ASN A 557 19.44 2.93 -3.40
CA ASN A 557 18.80 2.71 -2.11
C ASN A 557 18.81 3.94 -1.21
N GLU A 558 19.82 4.81 -1.30
CA GLU A 558 19.86 6.05 -0.51
C GLU A 558 18.92 7.10 -1.08
N LEU A 559 18.88 7.26 -2.40
CA LEU A 559 18.00 8.23 -3.06
C LEU A 559 16.52 7.84 -3.00
N LEU A 560 16.19 6.55 -2.91
CA LEU A 560 14.82 6.10 -2.69
C LEU A 560 14.35 6.27 -1.23
N LYS A 561 15.26 6.54 -0.28
CA LYS A 561 14.88 6.93 1.07
C LYS A 561 14.40 8.37 1.00
N HIS A 562 13.10 8.54 1.11
CA HIS A 562 12.50 9.85 0.96
C HIS A 562 12.60 10.73 2.23
N GLY A 563 13.57 10.43 3.12
CA GLY A 563 13.95 11.26 4.26
C GLY A 563 12.82 11.60 5.24
N ARG A 564 11.85 10.69 5.45
CA ARG A 564 10.80 10.86 6.46
C ARG A 564 10.50 9.54 7.16
N GLU A 565 10.18 9.63 8.44
CA GLU A 565 9.65 8.52 9.23
C GLU A 565 8.14 8.43 9.07
N ARG A 566 7.61 7.21 9.15
CA ARG A 566 6.18 6.95 9.28
C ARG A 566 5.96 6.03 10.47
N ILE A 567 4.89 6.28 11.21
CA ILE A 567 4.48 5.43 12.32
C ILE A 567 3.63 4.31 11.74
N ILE A 568 3.92 3.08 12.15
CA ILE A 568 3.14 1.90 11.80
C ILE A 568 2.14 1.70 12.93
N TYR A 569 0.86 1.59 12.58
CA TYR A 569 -0.17 1.17 13.52
C TYR A 569 -0.80 -0.14 13.07
N GLY A 570 -1.44 -0.85 13.99
CA GLY A 570 -2.30 -1.96 13.64
C GLY A 570 -3.33 -2.28 14.71
N VAL A 571 -4.38 -2.95 14.29
CA VAL A 571 -5.48 -3.40 15.15
C VAL A 571 -5.65 -4.91 14.99
N PRO A 572 -5.42 -5.69 16.07
CA PRO A 572 -5.81 -7.10 16.11
C PRO A 572 -7.34 -7.19 16.06
N LEU A 573 -7.83 -8.08 15.22
CA LEU A 573 -9.26 -8.40 15.10
C LEU A 573 -9.60 -9.73 15.78
N VAL A 574 -8.58 -10.53 16.13
CA VAL A 574 -8.72 -11.86 16.72
C VAL A 574 -7.74 -12.04 17.88
N GLU A 575 -8.05 -12.93 18.82
CA GLU A 575 -7.19 -13.32 19.95
C GLU A 575 -6.02 -14.18 19.49
N ASN A 576 -6.28 -15.22 18.68
CA ASN A 576 -5.30 -16.15 18.13
C ASN A 576 -4.56 -15.59 16.89
N LEU A 577 -4.11 -14.34 16.95
CA LEU A 577 -3.63 -13.57 15.80
C LEU A 577 -2.50 -14.26 15.04
N ARG A 578 -1.44 -14.71 15.72
CA ARG A 578 -0.25 -15.29 15.08
C ARG A 578 -0.59 -16.63 14.46
N GLU A 579 -1.24 -17.50 15.23
CA GLU A 579 -1.59 -18.87 14.87
C GLU A 579 -2.58 -18.89 13.71
N PHE A 580 -3.65 -18.11 13.80
CA PHE A 580 -4.58 -17.93 12.68
C PHE A 580 -3.84 -17.30 11.50
N SER A 581 -3.07 -16.22 11.65
CA SER A 581 -2.47 -15.59 10.46
C SER A 581 -1.45 -16.47 9.72
N LEU A 582 -0.82 -17.43 10.39
CA LEU A 582 0.05 -18.44 9.78
C LEU A 582 -0.71 -19.67 9.23
N GLY A 583 -1.99 -19.83 9.59
CA GLY A 583 -2.82 -20.98 9.20
C GLY A 583 -2.57 -22.23 10.02
N ILE A 584 -2.03 -22.06 11.23
CA ILE A 584 -1.96 -23.09 12.26
C ILE A 584 -3.37 -23.32 12.83
N ASP A 585 -4.11 -22.22 13.03
CA ASP A 585 -5.52 -22.25 13.41
C ASP A 585 -6.39 -22.04 12.17
N THR A 586 -7.43 -22.87 12.05
CA THR A 586 -8.42 -22.77 10.97
C THR A 586 -9.49 -21.73 11.26
N GLU A 587 -9.84 -21.55 12.53
CA GLU A 587 -10.90 -20.64 12.96
C GLU A 587 -10.33 -19.38 13.63
N PRO A 588 -10.80 -18.19 13.25
CA PRO A 588 -10.45 -16.94 13.92
C PRO A 588 -11.27 -16.75 15.20
N GLU A 589 -10.60 -16.42 16.30
CA GLU A 589 -11.24 -16.07 17.58
C GLU A 589 -11.48 -14.56 17.63
N TYR A 590 -12.56 -14.09 17.01
CA TYR A 590 -12.82 -12.66 16.83
C TYR A 590 -13.01 -11.88 18.15
N LEU A 591 -12.39 -10.70 18.20
CA LEU A 591 -12.57 -9.67 19.24
C LEU A 591 -13.83 -8.79 19.01
N VAL A 592 -14.54 -9.06 17.93
CA VAL A 592 -15.75 -8.33 17.50
C VAL A 592 -16.85 -9.33 17.14
N ASP A 593 -18.11 -8.97 17.39
CA ASP A 593 -19.25 -9.75 16.91
C ASP A 593 -19.60 -9.32 15.48
N LEU A 594 -19.33 -10.21 14.51
CA LEU A 594 -19.62 -9.95 13.10
C LEU A 594 -21.11 -9.83 12.78
N ASN A 595 -22.00 -10.30 13.66
CA ASN A 595 -23.44 -10.25 13.48
C ASN A 595 -24.09 -9.04 14.17
N LEU A 596 -23.30 -8.16 14.80
CA LEU A 596 -23.81 -6.99 15.50
C LEU A 596 -24.33 -5.93 14.52
N GLY A 597 -25.65 -5.89 14.33
CA GLY A 597 -26.30 -5.02 13.34
C GLY A 597 -26.25 -3.51 13.66
N ASP A 598 -26.17 -3.13 14.94
CA ASP A 598 -26.17 -1.74 15.41
C ASP A 598 -24.76 -1.18 15.71
N ALA A 599 -23.71 -1.91 15.31
CA ALA A 599 -22.32 -1.55 15.60
C ALA A 599 -21.95 -0.12 15.14
N ASP A 600 -22.40 0.30 13.96
CA ASP A 600 -22.14 1.64 13.43
C ASP A 600 -22.64 2.73 14.39
N ALA A 601 -23.86 2.56 14.91
CA ALA A 601 -24.50 3.49 15.85
C ALA A 601 -23.80 3.50 17.21
N ARG A 602 -23.41 2.33 17.73
CA ARG A 602 -22.66 2.21 18.99
C ARG A 602 -21.30 2.90 18.91
N VAL A 603 -20.56 2.66 17.82
CA VAL A 603 -19.26 3.31 17.57
C VAL A 603 -19.44 4.83 17.42
N ALA A 604 -20.50 5.27 16.74
CA ALA A 604 -20.82 6.68 16.61
C ALA A 604 -21.11 7.35 17.95
N ALA A 605 -21.97 6.75 18.78
CA ALA A 605 -22.33 7.26 20.10
C ALA A 605 -21.09 7.38 21.00
N TRP A 606 -20.29 6.30 21.07
CA TRP A 606 -19.03 6.30 21.81
C TRP A 606 -18.06 7.40 21.35
N TRP A 607 -17.89 7.56 20.03
CA TRP A 607 -17.00 8.60 19.49
C TRP A 607 -17.52 10.01 19.81
N LEU A 608 -18.83 10.22 19.68
CA LEU A 608 -19.48 11.51 19.90
C LEU A 608 -19.31 11.96 21.35
N GLU A 609 -19.59 11.06 22.30
CA GLU A 609 -19.40 11.30 23.73
C GLU A 609 -17.92 11.56 24.07
N ARG A 610 -17.03 10.70 23.57
CA ARG A 610 -15.61 10.75 23.95
C ARG A 610 -14.85 11.93 23.35
N TRP A 611 -15.16 12.30 22.10
CA TRP A 611 -14.43 13.34 21.37
C TRP A 611 -15.32 14.39 20.74
N GLY A 612 -16.37 13.99 20.03
CA GLY A 612 -17.16 14.89 19.18
C GLY A 612 -17.71 16.10 19.96
N LEU A 613 -18.39 15.86 21.08
CA LEU A 613 -19.01 16.93 21.87
C LEU A 613 -17.97 17.82 22.57
N ARG A 614 -16.93 17.21 23.15
CA ARG A 614 -15.84 17.95 23.80
C ARG A 614 -15.08 18.84 22.82
N ARG A 615 -15.01 18.44 21.55
CA ARG A 615 -14.43 19.25 20.46
C ARG A 615 -15.40 20.35 20.04
N ALA A 616 -16.67 20.02 19.82
CA ALA A 616 -17.70 20.98 19.40
C ALA A 616 -17.87 22.15 20.38
N ALA A 617 -17.63 21.92 21.67
CA ALA A 617 -17.67 22.96 22.70
C ALA A 617 -16.50 23.96 22.66
N GLN A 618 -15.45 23.72 21.87
CA GLN A 618 -14.27 24.60 21.80
C GLN A 618 -14.51 25.74 20.79
N PRO A 619 -14.31 27.01 21.17
CA PRO A 619 -14.53 28.15 20.25
C PRO A 619 -13.71 28.05 18.96
N SER A 620 -12.44 27.66 19.05
CA SER A 620 -11.58 27.49 17.87
C SER A 620 -12.04 26.37 16.92
N VAL A 621 -12.74 25.36 17.43
CA VAL A 621 -13.34 24.30 16.61
C VAL A 621 -14.61 24.81 15.94
N GLN A 622 -15.44 25.60 16.63
CA GLN A 622 -16.63 26.23 16.06
C GLN A 622 -16.25 27.20 14.92
N GLU A 623 -15.25 28.06 15.15
CA GLU A 623 -14.69 28.95 14.13
C GLU A 623 -14.18 28.17 12.91
N ALA A 624 -13.44 27.08 13.14
CA ALA A 624 -12.95 26.23 12.05
C ALA A 624 -14.09 25.56 11.26
N MET A 625 -15.17 25.13 11.92
CA MET A 625 -16.33 24.56 11.23
C MET A 625 -17.04 25.61 10.36
N ILE A 626 -17.32 26.80 10.92
CA ILE A 626 -18.08 27.88 10.25
C ILE A 626 -17.39 28.41 8.97
N GLN A 627 -16.08 28.20 8.84
CA GLN A 627 -15.32 28.51 7.60
C GLN A 627 -15.72 27.63 6.40
N HIS A 628 -16.45 26.54 6.62
CA HIS A 628 -16.83 25.59 5.57
C HIS A 628 -18.26 25.82 5.10
N GLN A 629 -18.42 26.63 4.04
CA GLN A 629 -19.71 27.13 3.59
C GLN A 629 -20.07 26.64 2.19
N LEU A 630 -21.37 26.41 1.98
CA LEU A 630 -21.92 26.00 0.68
C LEU A 630 -22.56 27.16 -0.10
N VAL A 631 -22.58 28.36 0.47
CA VAL A 631 -22.99 29.60 -0.21
C VAL A 631 -22.01 29.91 -1.34
N ARG A 632 -22.50 30.39 -2.49
CA ARG A 632 -21.64 30.70 -3.64
C ARG A 632 -20.86 32.02 -3.42
N PRO A 633 -19.55 32.06 -3.74
CA PRO A 633 -18.72 30.95 -4.21
C PRO A 633 -18.47 29.91 -3.11
N VAL A 634 -18.58 28.61 -3.43
CA VAL A 634 -18.45 27.53 -2.44
C VAL A 634 -17.05 27.53 -1.83
N LEU A 635 -16.98 27.88 -0.54
CA LEU A 635 -15.79 27.92 0.30
C LEU A 635 -15.82 26.75 1.30
N HIS A 636 -15.62 25.54 0.79
CA HIS A 636 -15.70 24.33 1.60
C HIS A 636 -14.41 23.51 1.52
N GLY A 637 -13.89 23.06 2.67
CA GLY A 637 -12.60 22.35 2.74
C GLY A 637 -12.59 20.98 2.07
N ALA A 638 -13.77 20.42 1.77
CA ALA A 638 -13.93 19.19 1.00
C ALA A 638 -14.09 19.40 -0.52
N ARG A 639 -14.02 20.65 -1.00
CA ARG A 639 -13.94 20.94 -2.44
C ARG A 639 -12.52 20.73 -2.95
N VAL A 640 -12.37 20.08 -4.10
CA VAL A 640 -11.05 19.82 -4.69
C VAL A 640 -10.39 21.14 -5.13
N GLN A 641 -9.26 21.47 -4.51
CA GLN A 641 -8.44 22.62 -4.90
C GLN A 641 -7.61 22.27 -6.12
N ARG A 642 -7.87 22.95 -7.24
CA ARG A 642 -7.17 22.70 -8.51
C ARG A 642 -5.91 23.57 -8.59
N PRO A 643 -4.74 23.01 -8.91
CA PRO A 643 -3.57 23.84 -9.21
C PRO A 643 -3.85 24.69 -10.47
N PRO A 644 -3.21 25.88 -10.58
CA PRO A 644 -3.27 26.66 -11.81
C PRO A 644 -2.75 25.82 -12.98
N LEU A 645 -3.31 26.07 -14.17
CA LEU A 645 -2.69 25.58 -15.40
C LEU A 645 -1.36 26.33 -15.55
N ALA A 646 -0.31 25.62 -15.95
CA ALA A 646 0.85 26.31 -16.48
C ALA A 646 0.35 27.13 -17.67
N GLU A 647 0.50 28.45 -17.61
CA GLU A 647 0.30 29.28 -18.78
C GLU A 647 1.31 28.78 -19.81
N PHE A 648 0.81 28.21 -20.91
CA PHE A 648 1.63 28.03 -22.10
C PHE A 648 1.90 29.44 -22.62
N MET A 649 2.99 30.05 -22.17
CA MET A 649 3.59 31.22 -22.80
C MET A 649 4.59 30.75 -23.85
#